data_AF-A0A1Z5K0Q8-F1
#
_entry.id   AF-A0A1Z5K0Q8-F1
#
_cell.length_a   1.000
_cell.length_b   1.000
_cell.length_c   1.000
_cell.angle_alpha   90.00
_cell.angle_beta   90.00
_cell.angle_gamma   90.00
#
_symmetry.space_group_name_H-M   'P 1'
#
loop_
_entity.id
_entity.type
_entity.pdbx_description
1 polymer ?
#
loop_
_entity_poly.entity_id
_entity_poly.type
_entity_poly.pdbx_seq_one_letter_code
_entity_poly.pdbx_strand_id
1 'polypeptide(L)'
;METERSLIHDDLTSGTDVKVDPCSEQTLRDFWSDFATPGYHIICLKRSRKSEDAFIQANFYENGLKARENTVILPLNLNWESLKQSFVENLGLQQSISDLQPWALYSTTGVRLVSEDEQEPLAGQYPNRLAEYGVFLLFEGGQFIWPGVRIGFRRSVDLYSVMPPESPDLSDRHREVVLETLSVKPLVLSVTGFLTTEECQHIQRLAEPSMEYSEVVLMDKDAGRPASDFRTSQTTFLRSTDDFMVDIDYRTSSLVRLPRSHQESVQVLRYGLGEKYDNHHDYFDPRAYQNDQRTLSRIKNGRKNRMVTVFWYLSNVVSGGETVFPRFNGGREKNMKDCETGLKVKPEVGKVIIFYSMTPDDALTMSSTATPYYQQGSYPQPLVVRGTYVAPDQGIAKYARDSQSGVYVNNNASRLYDEGLRVTDLKPDAPAGRPCRDVFWGLLFYAHVFLLAGLAFIFTPTMIQDVAEGVEHGGQRMLRMLEEGNYGNENSDFDVSPIALVVSLCLSSVYALGVSTLALGFMISFAEVLIKLALFFNIIFFGVLAIFSFLGGAIGAALMCLLMSAFSAYYAYRVWDRIPFAAANLVTALTAVRANMGLACYAYLSLVILFSWSFFWAISSISTMYVLGGCNPQLECQNEVGSSIIFLFLISYYWTIQVISNVVHVTTSGTVGTWWMMPEEANGCCSQAVRDSYCRSMTTSFGSICLGSLIVAVLQAIKEVLHHAREEHGSALACCAECIIGCVESLMEYFNKWAFVYVGLYGFRFVEAGGNVMKLFRERGWTSIITDYMIDTVLFMVSLGIAILVGILAMLTSVIQGDSDGGKLGLSFVIGFIVGYSMCTTLFSVVSSAVNTVIVCYAESPNEFQANHPELSNNMRAAWRRTWPNEFNY
;
A
#
# COMPACT_ATOMS: atom_id res chain seq x y z
N MET A 1 -3.54 -20.97 -28.11
CA MET A 1 -4.25 -22.07 -28.80
C MET A 1 -3.80 -22.26 -30.25
N GLU A 2 -3.78 -21.24 -31.13
CA GLU A 2 -3.32 -21.42 -32.53
C GLU A 2 -1.80 -21.63 -32.68
N THR A 3 -0.98 -21.05 -31.79
CA THR A 3 0.49 -21.18 -31.81
C THR A 3 1.00 -22.53 -31.30
N GLU A 4 0.24 -23.26 -30.48
CA GLU A 4 0.58 -24.62 -30.00
C GLU A 4 0.15 -25.71 -30.99
N ARG A 5 -0.74 -25.38 -31.94
CA ARG A 5 -1.11 -26.29 -33.03
C ARG A 5 0.08 -26.65 -33.90
N SER A 6 1.11 -25.79 -33.98
CA SER A 6 2.34 -26.10 -34.72
C SER A 6 3.34 -26.90 -33.88
N LEU A 7 3.49 -26.61 -32.59
CA LEU A 7 4.44 -27.30 -31.71
C LEU A 7 4.08 -28.77 -31.46
N ILE A 8 2.79 -29.11 -31.37
CA ILE A 8 2.33 -30.50 -31.28
C ILE A 8 2.39 -31.20 -32.66
N HIS A 9 2.28 -30.43 -33.75
CA HIS A 9 2.34 -30.99 -35.11
C HIS A 9 3.76 -31.36 -35.55
N ASP A 10 4.78 -30.63 -35.09
CA ASP A 10 6.15 -30.81 -35.57
C ASP A 10 6.81 -32.09 -35.02
N ASP A 11 6.47 -32.53 -33.80
CA ASP A 11 6.99 -33.78 -33.22
C ASP A 11 6.33 -35.05 -33.80
N LEU A 12 5.20 -34.90 -34.51
CA LEU A 12 4.47 -36.00 -35.14
C LEU A 12 4.65 -36.08 -36.67
N THR A 13 5.42 -35.17 -37.28
CA THR A 13 5.54 -35.08 -38.75
C THR A 13 6.93 -35.35 -39.31
N SER A 14 7.92 -35.74 -38.48
CA SER A 14 9.19 -36.27 -38.98
C SER A 14 9.07 -37.75 -39.41
N GLY A 15 8.48 -37.96 -40.59
CA GLY A 15 8.83 -39.05 -41.50
C GLY A 15 8.78 -40.49 -40.97
N THR A 16 7.57 -41.04 -40.83
CA THR A 16 7.17 -42.37 -41.36
C THR A 16 5.70 -42.58 -41.00
N ASP A 17 4.89 -42.96 -41.99
CA ASP A 17 3.43 -43.07 -41.92
C ASP A 17 2.97 -44.32 -41.14
N VAL A 18 3.35 -44.38 -39.86
CA VAL A 18 2.84 -45.35 -38.88
C VAL A 18 2.14 -44.53 -37.81
N LYS A 19 0.81 -44.39 -37.91
CA LYS A 19 -0.01 -43.81 -36.83
C LYS A 19 0.17 -44.67 -35.58
N VAL A 20 1.07 -44.25 -34.69
CA VAL A 20 1.35 -44.87 -33.39
C VAL A 20 0.05 -44.92 -32.60
N ASP A 21 -0.27 -46.08 -32.02
CA ASP A 21 -1.42 -46.22 -31.13
C ASP A 21 -1.19 -45.33 -29.90
N PRO A 22 -2.03 -44.29 -29.66
CA PRO A 22 -1.82 -43.37 -28.54
C PRO A 22 -1.89 -44.09 -27.19
N CYS A 23 -2.62 -45.21 -27.11
CA CYS A 23 -2.73 -46.06 -25.93
C CYS A 23 -1.79 -47.25 -25.95
N SER A 24 -0.70 -47.20 -26.73
CA SER A 24 0.29 -48.26 -26.73
C SER A 24 0.93 -48.40 -25.34
N GLU A 25 1.32 -49.63 -25.00
CA GLU A 25 2.05 -49.89 -23.77
C GLU A 25 3.34 -49.07 -23.69
N GLN A 26 3.97 -48.79 -24.83
CA GLN A 26 5.21 -48.02 -24.92
C GLN A 26 4.98 -46.55 -24.53
N THR A 27 3.88 -45.94 -25.00
CA THR A 27 3.52 -44.55 -24.69
C THR A 27 3.14 -44.39 -23.21
N LEU A 28 2.38 -45.33 -22.66
CA LEU A 28 1.86 -45.22 -21.28
C LEU A 28 2.91 -45.51 -20.20
N ARG A 29 3.99 -46.24 -20.54
CA ARG A 29 5.10 -46.56 -19.63
C ARG A 29 5.82 -45.33 -19.06
N ASP A 30 5.73 -44.18 -19.72
CA ASP A 30 6.34 -42.92 -19.29
C ASP A 30 5.47 -42.14 -18.28
N PHE A 31 4.28 -42.67 -17.99
CA PHE A 31 3.31 -42.08 -17.05
C PHE A 31 2.95 -43.03 -15.91
N TRP A 32 3.11 -44.35 -16.10
CA TRP A 32 2.86 -45.32 -15.04
C TRP A 32 3.81 -45.15 -13.87
N SER A 33 3.25 -45.08 -12.68
CA SER A 33 4.00 -45.08 -11.45
C SER A 33 4.16 -46.50 -10.93
N ASP A 34 5.37 -46.86 -10.52
CA ASP A 34 5.64 -48.12 -9.80
C ASP A 34 4.93 -48.14 -8.42
N PHE A 35 4.52 -46.97 -7.93
CA PHE A 35 3.83 -46.79 -6.65
C PHE A 35 2.46 -46.12 -6.84
N ALA A 36 1.46 -46.58 -6.10
CA ALA A 36 0.15 -45.93 -6.07
C ALA A 36 0.31 -44.47 -5.60
N THR A 37 -0.10 -43.53 -6.44
CA THR A 37 -0.07 -42.09 -6.12
C THR A 37 -1.50 -41.56 -6.02
N PRO A 38 -2.05 -41.39 -4.80
CA PRO A 38 -3.42 -40.92 -4.60
C PRO A 38 -3.70 -39.62 -5.35
N GLY A 39 -4.81 -39.58 -6.10
CA GLY A 39 -5.27 -38.41 -6.83
C GLY A 39 -4.61 -38.17 -8.19
N TYR A 40 -3.69 -39.03 -8.63
CA TYR A 40 -3.07 -38.96 -9.96
C TYR A 40 -3.61 -40.08 -10.85
N HIS A 41 -4.32 -39.75 -11.93
CA HIS A 41 -4.95 -40.74 -12.81
C HIS A 41 -4.51 -40.54 -14.25
N ILE A 42 -4.45 -41.63 -15.02
CA ILE A 42 -4.10 -41.59 -16.45
C ILE A 42 -5.33 -42.00 -17.24
N ILE A 43 -5.68 -41.23 -18.26
CA ILE A 43 -6.80 -41.50 -19.16
C ILE A 43 -6.24 -41.60 -20.57
N CYS A 44 -6.55 -42.69 -21.27
CA CYS A 44 -6.19 -42.84 -22.66
C CYS A 44 -7.42 -43.02 -23.54
N LEU A 45 -7.54 -42.21 -24.59
CA LEU A 45 -8.63 -42.24 -25.55
C LEU A 45 -8.12 -42.72 -26.91
N LYS A 46 -8.78 -43.75 -27.45
CA LYS A 46 -8.46 -44.33 -28.76
C LYS A 46 -9.69 -44.33 -29.65
N ARG A 47 -9.58 -43.74 -30.84
CA ARG A 47 -10.67 -43.72 -31.83
C ARG A 47 -10.70 -45.03 -32.64
N SER A 48 -11.88 -45.64 -32.74
CA SER A 48 -12.13 -46.81 -33.59
C SER A 48 -12.27 -46.41 -35.07
N ARG A 49 -11.71 -47.20 -36.00
CA ARG A 49 -11.63 -46.89 -37.45
C ARG A 49 -12.75 -47.47 -38.34
N LYS A 50 -13.73 -48.20 -37.81
CA LYS A 50 -14.80 -48.80 -38.65
C LYS A 50 -15.93 -47.79 -38.89
N SER A 51 -16.28 -47.54 -40.16
CA SER A 51 -17.08 -46.37 -40.58
C SER A 51 -18.58 -46.43 -40.25
N GLU A 52 -19.12 -47.58 -39.89
CA GLU A 52 -20.56 -47.72 -39.58
C GLU A 52 -20.87 -47.68 -38.08
N ASP A 53 -19.88 -47.90 -37.21
CA ASP A 53 -20.00 -47.87 -35.74
C ASP A 53 -18.76 -47.22 -35.11
N ALA A 54 -18.50 -45.95 -35.43
CA ALA A 54 -17.33 -45.27 -34.90
C ALA A 54 -17.57 -44.89 -33.42
N PHE A 55 -16.69 -45.35 -32.52
CA PHE A 55 -16.71 -45.09 -31.07
C PHE A 55 -15.32 -44.72 -30.55
N ILE A 56 -15.26 -44.18 -29.33
CA ILE A 56 -14.02 -43.91 -28.59
C ILE A 56 -13.88 -44.97 -27.51
N GLN A 57 -12.74 -45.67 -27.50
CA GLN A 57 -12.35 -46.52 -26.38
C GLN A 57 -11.59 -45.67 -25.38
N ALA A 58 -12.03 -45.65 -24.12
CA ALA A 58 -11.40 -44.94 -23.02
C ALA A 58 -10.83 -45.95 -22.00
N ASN A 59 -9.52 -45.86 -21.74
CA ASN A 59 -8.84 -46.66 -20.73
C ASN A 59 -8.47 -45.75 -19.56
N PHE A 60 -8.95 -46.11 -18.37
CA PHE A 60 -8.75 -45.37 -17.13
C PHE A 60 -7.77 -46.13 -16.23
N TYR A 61 -6.71 -45.48 -15.78
CA TYR A 61 -5.71 -46.03 -14.86
C TYR A 61 -5.73 -45.24 -13.55
N GLU A 62 -6.20 -45.90 -12.50
CA GLU A 62 -6.34 -45.29 -11.17
C GLU A 62 -4.97 -45.13 -10.46
N ASN A 63 -4.73 -43.98 -9.82
CA ASN A 63 -3.53 -43.70 -9.01
C ASN A 63 -2.19 -43.90 -9.76
N GLY A 64 -2.21 -43.77 -11.09
CA GLY A 64 -1.07 -43.95 -11.98
C GLY A 64 -0.65 -45.41 -12.16
N LEU A 65 -1.41 -46.39 -11.67
CA LEU A 65 -1.05 -47.79 -11.70
C LEU A 65 -1.52 -48.48 -12.99
N LYS A 66 -0.62 -49.24 -13.63
CA LYS A 66 -0.97 -50.11 -14.78
C LYS A 66 -2.03 -51.16 -14.43
N ALA A 67 -2.00 -51.72 -13.20
CA ALA A 67 -2.77 -52.91 -12.84
C ALA A 67 -4.28 -52.66 -12.60
N ARG A 68 -4.72 -51.40 -12.52
CA ARG A 68 -6.12 -51.01 -12.28
C ARG A 68 -6.69 -50.28 -13.50
N GLU A 69 -6.64 -50.96 -14.64
CA GLU A 69 -7.20 -50.47 -15.89
C GLU A 69 -8.71 -50.78 -15.96
N ASN A 70 -9.51 -49.77 -16.27
CA ASN A 70 -10.91 -49.90 -16.60
C ASN A 70 -11.16 -49.39 -18.02
N THR A 71 -11.71 -50.23 -18.89
CA THR A 71 -11.95 -49.91 -20.31
C THR A 71 -13.44 -49.67 -20.56
N VAL A 72 -13.78 -48.51 -21.12
CA VAL A 72 -15.15 -48.08 -21.41
C VAL A 72 -15.26 -47.70 -22.88
N ILE A 73 -16.41 -47.99 -23.49
CA ILE A 73 -16.74 -47.56 -24.85
C ILE A 73 -17.63 -46.32 -24.76
N LEU A 74 -17.17 -45.21 -25.33
CA LEU A 74 -17.84 -43.92 -25.34
C LEU A 74 -18.39 -43.58 -26.74
N PRO A 75 -19.64 -43.08 -26.84
CA PRO A 75 -20.19 -42.56 -28.10
C PRO A 75 -19.43 -41.34 -28.61
N LEU A 76 -19.33 -41.15 -29.94
CA LEU A 76 -18.64 -40.00 -30.54
C LEU A 76 -19.32 -38.65 -30.30
N ASN A 77 -20.63 -38.66 -30.06
CA ASN A 77 -21.48 -37.48 -29.86
C ASN A 77 -21.73 -37.16 -28.38
N LEU A 78 -20.92 -37.72 -27.47
CA LEU A 78 -21.07 -37.51 -26.03
C LEU A 78 -20.83 -36.04 -25.67
N ASN A 79 -21.75 -35.45 -24.90
CA ASN A 79 -21.59 -34.10 -24.36
C ASN A 79 -20.59 -34.10 -23.18
N TRP A 80 -20.09 -32.91 -22.83
CA TRP A 80 -19.06 -32.74 -21.80
C TRP A 80 -19.49 -33.26 -20.42
N GLU A 81 -20.73 -32.98 -20.01
CA GLU A 81 -21.25 -33.41 -18.71
C GLU A 81 -21.35 -34.95 -18.60
N SER A 82 -21.76 -35.62 -19.69
CA SER A 82 -21.80 -37.09 -19.71
C SER A 82 -20.39 -37.69 -19.73
N LEU A 83 -19.42 -37.02 -20.36
CA LEU A 83 -18.01 -37.41 -20.32
C LEU A 83 -17.41 -37.25 -18.91
N LYS A 84 -17.68 -36.13 -18.24
CA LYS A 84 -17.32 -35.90 -16.83
C LYS A 84 -17.89 -36.97 -15.92
N GLN A 85 -19.17 -37.31 -16.08
CA GLN A 85 -19.83 -38.34 -15.29
C GLN A 85 -19.14 -39.70 -15.47
N SER A 86 -18.71 -40.03 -16.70
CA SER A 86 -17.91 -41.24 -16.95
C SER A 86 -16.57 -41.21 -16.21
N PHE A 87 -15.87 -40.07 -16.14
CA PHE A 87 -14.63 -39.96 -15.37
C PHE A 87 -14.87 -40.17 -13.88
N VAL A 88 -15.92 -39.55 -13.33
CA VAL A 88 -16.31 -39.68 -11.91
C VAL A 88 -16.59 -41.13 -11.55
N GLU A 89 -17.38 -41.84 -12.36
CA GLU A 89 -17.77 -43.23 -12.11
C GLU A 89 -16.57 -44.20 -12.22
N ASN A 90 -15.73 -44.03 -13.25
CA ASN A 90 -14.67 -45.00 -13.55
C ASN A 90 -13.39 -44.78 -12.73
N LEU A 91 -13.14 -43.55 -12.25
CA LEU A 91 -12.01 -43.22 -11.38
C LEU A 91 -12.41 -43.06 -9.91
N GLY A 92 -13.71 -43.17 -9.58
CA GLY A 92 -14.18 -43.03 -8.20
C GLY A 92 -13.99 -41.62 -7.62
N LEU A 93 -14.04 -40.59 -8.47
CA LEU A 93 -13.78 -39.20 -8.06
C LEU A 93 -14.88 -38.73 -7.09
N GLN A 94 -14.50 -37.97 -6.07
CA GLN A 94 -15.49 -37.33 -5.20
C GLN A 94 -16.22 -36.22 -5.97
N GLN A 95 -17.55 -36.20 -5.88
CA GLN A 95 -18.36 -35.15 -6.49
C GLN A 95 -18.00 -33.81 -5.84
N SER A 96 -17.80 -32.76 -6.65
CA SER A 96 -17.33 -31.45 -6.19
C SER A 96 -18.18 -30.94 -5.01
N ILE A 97 -17.54 -30.76 -3.86
CA ILE A 97 -18.11 -30.11 -2.66
C ILE A 97 -17.55 -28.69 -2.67
N SER A 98 -18.36 -27.67 -2.33
CA SER A 98 -18.00 -26.24 -2.46
C SER A 98 -16.68 -25.79 -1.82
N ASP A 99 -16.10 -26.62 -0.94
CA ASP A 99 -14.88 -26.32 -0.19
C ASP A 99 -13.62 -27.02 -0.72
N LEU A 100 -13.69 -27.82 -1.79
CA LEU A 100 -12.53 -28.52 -2.38
C LEU A 100 -12.19 -28.00 -3.78
N GLN A 101 -10.90 -28.03 -4.12
CA GLN A 101 -10.47 -27.80 -5.49
C GLN A 101 -11.09 -28.86 -6.42
N PRO A 102 -11.68 -28.46 -7.56
CA PRO A 102 -12.16 -29.41 -8.55
C PRO A 102 -10.98 -30.11 -9.23
N TRP A 103 -11.20 -31.35 -9.66
CA TRP A 103 -10.21 -32.07 -10.44
C TRP A 103 -9.97 -31.38 -11.79
N ALA A 104 -8.77 -31.51 -12.34
CA ALA A 104 -8.43 -30.89 -13.63
C ALA A 104 -7.67 -31.87 -14.54
N LEU A 105 -7.84 -31.66 -15.86
CA LEU A 105 -7.20 -32.43 -16.91
C LEU A 105 -6.01 -31.66 -17.49
N TYR A 106 -4.93 -32.39 -17.67
CA TYR A 106 -3.68 -31.89 -18.24
C TYR A 106 -3.21 -32.79 -19.37
N SER A 107 -2.52 -32.17 -20.34
CA SER A 107 -1.71 -32.90 -21.31
C SER A 107 -0.55 -33.61 -20.61
N THR A 108 0.12 -34.48 -21.34
CA THR A 108 1.37 -35.14 -20.90
C THR A 108 2.52 -34.15 -20.65
N THR A 109 2.44 -32.93 -21.19
CA THR A 109 3.41 -31.85 -21.00
C THR A 109 3.04 -30.89 -19.87
N GLY A 110 1.86 -31.06 -19.26
CA GLY A 110 1.36 -30.22 -18.15
C GLY A 110 0.58 -28.98 -18.57
N VAL A 111 0.05 -28.94 -19.79
CA VAL A 111 -0.87 -27.88 -20.26
C VAL A 111 -2.28 -28.24 -19.81
N ARG A 112 -2.99 -27.30 -19.18
CA ARG A 112 -4.38 -27.51 -18.73
C ARG A 112 -5.31 -27.56 -19.94
N LEU A 113 -6.11 -28.62 -20.06
CA LEU A 113 -6.90 -28.89 -21.27
C LEU A 113 -8.34 -28.40 -21.21
N VAL A 114 -8.89 -28.23 -20.00
CA VAL A 114 -10.23 -27.70 -19.78
C VAL A 114 -10.18 -26.75 -18.59
N SER A 115 -10.64 -25.51 -18.80
CA SER A 115 -10.83 -24.51 -17.74
C SER A 115 -12.32 -24.33 -17.48
N GLU A 116 -12.73 -24.15 -16.21
CA GLU A 116 -14.14 -23.92 -15.87
C GLU A 116 -14.67 -22.58 -16.42
N ASP A 117 -13.77 -21.65 -16.75
CA ASP A 117 -14.07 -20.29 -17.23
C ASP A 117 -14.35 -20.20 -18.74
N GLU A 118 -14.11 -21.25 -19.52
CA GLU A 118 -14.48 -21.28 -20.93
C GLU A 118 -16.01 -21.48 -21.07
N GLN A 119 -16.73 -20.36 -21.13
CA GLN A 119 -18.06 -20.29 -21.72
C GLN A 119 -18.05 -21.08 -23.04
N GLU A 120 -18.90 -22.11 -23.13
CA GLU A 120 -18.96 -23.05 -24.26
C GLU A 120 -18.66 -22.40 -25.63
N PRO A 121 -17.58 -22.79 -26.31
CA PRO A 121 -17.46 -22.62 -27.73
C PRO A 121 -17.70 -23.98 -28.40
N LEU A 122 -18.88 -24.11 -29.01
CA LEU A 122 -19.35 -25.17 -29.91
C LEU A 122 -19.81 -26.47 -29.23
N ALA A 123 -21.12 -26.64 -29.22
CA ALA A 123 -21.84 -27.87 -28.89
C ALA A 123 -21.22 -29.12 -29.57
N GLY A 124 -20.83 -30.11 -28.75
CA GLY A 124 -20.87 -31.53 -29.14
C GLY A 124 -19.59 -32.22 -29.64
N GLN A 125 -18.37 -31.69 -29.44
CA GLN A 125 -17.14 -32.36 -29.93
C GLN A 125 -15.97 -32.50 -28.94
N TYR A 126 -16.20 -32.42 -27.62
CA TYR A 126 -15.14 -32.62 -26.63
C TYR A 126 -14.45 -34.00 -26.69
N PRO A 127 -15.16 -35.14 -26.80
CA PRO A 127 -14.50 -36.45 -26.90
C PRO A 127 -13.61 -36.58 -28.13
N ASN A 128 -14.01 -35.96 -29.25
CA ASN A 128 -13.22 -35.98 -30.48
C ASN A 128 -11.95 -35.13 -30.38
N ARG A 129 -12.04 -33.91 -29.82
CA ARG A 129 -10.84 -33.10 -29.55
C ARG A 129 -9.90 -33.78 -28.55
N LEU A 130 -10.45 -34.40 -27.51
CA LEU A 130 -9.63 -35.12 -26.54
C LEU A 130 -9.01 -36.37 -27.17
N ALA A 131 -9.72 -37.09 -28.03
CA ALA A 131 -9.15 -38.22 -28.75
C ALA A 131 -7.98 -37.83 -29.69
N GLU A 132 -7.80 -36.55 -30.05
CA GLU A 132 -6.64 -36.09 -30.83
C GLU A 132 -5.33 -36.08 -30.02
N TYR A 133 -5.38 -35.78 -28.72
CA TYR A 133 -4.19 -35.81 -27.86
C TYR A 133 -3.83 -37.23 -27.39
N GLY A 134 -4.81 -38.14 -27.34
CA GLY A 134 -4.61 -39.55 -27.00
C GLY A 134 -4.49 -39.82 -25.49
N VAL A 135 -3.47 -39.28 -24.82
CA VAL A 135 -3.18 -39.53 -23.39
C VAL A 135 -3.35 -38.25 -22.56
N PHE A 136 -4.00 -38.37 -21.41
CA PHE A 136 -4.27 -37.29 -20.46
C PHE A 136 -3.97 -37.68 -19.03
N LEU A 137 -3.65 -36.68 -18.23
CA LEU A 137 -3.42 -36.80 -16.81
C LEU A 137 -4.53 -36.05 -16.06
N LEU A 138 -5.17 -36.72 -15.10
CA LEU A 138 -6.18 -36.13 -14.23
C LEU A 138 -5.62 -36.03 -12.81
N PHE A 139 -5.73 -34.84 -12.23
CA PHE A 139 -5.32 -34.55 -10.86
C PHE A 139 -6.53 -34.16 -10.02
N GLU A 140 -6.79 -34.90 -8.94
CA GLU A 140 -7.95 -34.66 -8.07
C GLU A 140 -7.92 -33.30 -7.38
N GLY A 141 -6.75 -32.83 -6.97
CA GLY A 141 -6.53 -31.52 -6.36
C GLY A 141 -6.44 -30.36 -7.37
N GLY A 142 -6.73 -30.61 -8.65
CA GLY A 142 -6.81 -29.59 -9.69
C GLY A 142 -5.47 -29.01 -10.16
N GLN A 143 -4.36 -29.29 -9.47
CA GLN A 143 -3.03 -28.76 -9.78
C GLN A 143 -2.13 -29.81 -10.41
N PHE A 144 -1.32 -29.39 -11.39
CA PHE A 144 -0.38 -30.28 -12.06
C PHE A 144 0.81 -30.64 -11.15
N ILE A 145 1.14 -31.93 -11.11
CA ILE A 145 2.33 -32.46 -10.45
C ILE A 145 3.04 -33.39 -11.43
N TRP A 146 4.35 -33.20 -11.61
CA TRP A 146 5.13 -34.10 -12.45
C TRP A 146 5.07 -35.55 -11.91
N PRO A 147 4.75 -36.56 -12.73
CA PRO A 147 4.58 -37.92 -12.23
C PRO A 147 5.93 -38.57 -11.88
N GLY A 148 6.01 -39.14 -10.68
CA GLY A 148 7.16 -39.90 -10.19
C GLY A 148 7.21 -41.34 -10.68
N VAL A 149 7.22 -41.54 -12.00
CA VAL A 149 7.15 -42.85 -12.71
C VAL A 149 7.91 -43.98 -11.99
N ARG A 150 9.24 -43.89 -11.96
CA ARG A 150 10.14 -44.82 -11.27
C ARG A 150 11.46 -44.13 -10.97
N ILE A 151 12.17 -44.58 -9.95
CA ILE A 151 13.47 -44.01 -9.59
C ILE A 151 14.44 -44.18 -10.77
N GLY A 152 15.16 -43.11 -11.11
CA GLY A 152 16.07 -43.03 -12.27
C GLY A 152 15.38 -42.79 -13.61
N PHE A 153 14.05 -42.65 -13.66
CA PHE A 153 13.35 -42.26 -14.88
C PHE A 153 13.75 -40.85 -15.30
N ARG A 154 14.03 -40.66 -16.59
CA ARG A 154 14.42 -39.37 -17.17
C ARG A 154 13.46 -38.95 -18.28
N ARG A 155 13.10 -37.67 -18.31
CA ARG A 155 12.31 -37.05 -19.39
C ARG A 155 12.90 -35.69 -19.76
N SER A 156 12.92 -35.37 -21.05
CA SER A 156 13.18 -34.01 -21.52
C SER A 156 11.91 -33.18 -21.41
N VAL A 157 12.05 -31.93 -21.01
CA VAL A 157 10.95 -30.96 -20.89
C VAL A 157 11.44 -29.62 -21.41
N ASP A 158 10.60 -28.99 -22.22
CA ASP A 158 10.84 -27.66 -22.74
C ASP A 158 10.31 -26.58 -21.80
N LEU A 159 11.18 -25.61 -21.50
CA LEU A 159 10.87 -24.44 -20.70
C LEU A 159 10.91 -23.18 -21.56
N TYR A 160 9.99 -22.27 -21.24
CA TYR A 160 9.82 -21.01 -21.95
C TYR A 160 9.98 -19.83 -20.99
N SER A 161 10.78 -18.84 -21.39
CA SER A 161 11.02 -17.62 -20.61
C SER A 161 9.99 -16.51 -20.79
N VAL A 162 9.03 -16.65 -21.71
CA VAL A 162 7.91 -15.72 -21.94
C VAL A 162 6.70 -16.53 -22.42
N MET A 163 5.53 -16.33 -21.82
CA MET A 163 4.25 -16.79 -22.39
C MET A 163 3.76 -15.73 -23.41
N PRO A 164 3.46 -16.06 -24.68
CA PRO A 164 3.02 -15.08 -25.69
C PRO A 164 1.62 -14.49 -25.39
N PRO A 165 1.32 -13.22 -25.80
CA PRO A 165 1.33 -12.88 -27.23
C PRO A 165 1.99 -11.54 -27.67
N GLU A 166 2.95 -10.95 -26.95
CA GLU A 166 3.51 -9.62 -27.34
C GLU A 166 4.95 -9.56 -27.89
N SER A 167 5.61 -10.69 -28.20
CA SER A 167 6.94 -10.65 -28.87
C SER A 167 6.99 -11.58 -30.09
N PRO A 168 7.31 -11.05 -31.30
CA PRO A 168 7.37 -11.82 -32.53
C PRO A 168 8.68 -12.61 -32.72
N ASP A 169 9.63 -12.56 -31.79
CA ASP A 169 10.90 -13.31 -31.89
C ASP A 169 11.02 -14.36 -30.77
N LEU A 170 10.33 -15.49 -30.98
CA LEU A 170 10.24 -16.62 -30.06
C LEU A 170 11.28 -17.72 -30.33
N SER A 171 12.26 -17.46 -31.19
CA SER A 171 13.25 -18.46 -31.59
C SER A 171 14.43 -18.61 -30.63
N ASP A 172 14.68 -17.63 -29.76
CA ASP A 172 15.99 -17.48 -29.10
C ASP A 172 16.01 -17.69 -27.56
N ARG A 173 14.89 -18.12 -26.94
CA ARG A 173 14.81 -18.35 -25.47
C ARG A 173 13.97 -19.56 -25.06
N HIS A 174 14.14 -20.67 -25.78
CA HIS A 174 13.68 -22.00 -25.36
C HIS A 174 14.83 -22.73 -24.66
N ARG A 175 14.52 -23.45 -23.57
CA ARG A 175 15.52 -24.24 -22.84
C ARG A 175 14.98 -25.64 -22.57
N GLU A 176 15.61 -26.62 -23.19
CA GLU A 176 15.39 -28.03 -22.87
C GLU A 176 16.07 -28.36 -21.53
N VAL A 177 15.31 -28.97 -20.62
CA VAL A 177 15.83 -29.50 -19.35
C VAL A 177 15.50 -30.97 -19.22
N VAL A 178 16.32 -31.70 -18.46
CA VAL A 178 16.07 -33.12 -18.18
C VAL A 178 15.64 -33.29 -16.74
N LEU A 179 14.44 -33.81 -16.54
CA LEU A 179 13.90 -34.18 -15.23
C LEU A 179 14.24 -35.64 -14.95
N GLU A 180 14.86 -35.91 -13.80
CA GLU A 180 15.17 -37.27 -13.30
C GLU A 180 14.45 -37.54 -11.98
N THR A 181 13.72 -38.64 -11.88
CA THR A 181 13.06 -39.05 -10.64
C THR A 181 14.07 -39.60 -9.63
N LEU A 182 14.36 -38.85 -8.57
CA LEU A 182 15.22 -39.32 -7.48
C LEU A 182 14.44 -40.12 -6.43
N SER A 183 13.18 -39.78 -6.22
CA SER A 183 12.29 -40.46 -5.29
C SER A 183 10.83 -40.27 -5.69
N VAL A 184 10.00 -41.26 -5.39
CA VAL A 184 8.54 -41.20 -5.56
C VAL A 184 7.83 -40.89 -4.24
N LYS A 185 8.46 -41.21 -3.09
CA LYS A 185 7.92 -40.94 -1.75
C LYS A 185 9.02 -40.44 -0.79
N PRO A 186 9.11 -39.13 -0.49
CA PRO A 186 8.39 -38.04 -1.16
C PRO A 186 8.77 -37.94 -2.64
N LEU A 187 7.95 -37.29 -3.47
CA LEU A 187 8.31 -37.03 -4.86
C LEU A 187 9.44 -36.00 -4.91
N VAL A 188 10.61 -36.44 -5.37
CA VAL A 188 11.80 -35.59 -5.56
C VAL A 188 12.33 -35.79 -6.96
N LEU A 189 12.42 -34.71 -7.73
CA LEU A 189 12.92 -34.69 -9.09
C LEU A 189 14.20 -33.85 -9.15
N SER A 190 15.23 -34.33 -9.83
CA SER A 190 16.38 -33.53 -10.22
C SER A 190 16.11 -32.89 -11.57
N VAL A 191 16.55 -31.64 -11.76
CA VAL A 191 16.43 -30.93 -13.03
C VAL A 191 17.83 -30.53 -13.48
N THR A 192 18.24 -31.05 -14.63
CA THR A 192 19.55 -30.77 -15.24
C THR A 192 19.39 -29.79 -16.39
N GLY A 193 20.32 -28.85 -16.53
CA GLY A 193 20.30 -27.82 -17.57
C GLY A 193 19.49 -26.57 -17.19
N PHE A 194 18.93 -26.51 -15.99
CA PHE A 194 18.04 -25.42 -15.57
C PHE A 194 18.78 -24.09 -15.38
N LEU A 195 19.86 -24.03 -14.59
CA LEU A 195 20.68 -22.82 -14.39
C LEU A 195 22.05 -22.94 -15.08
N THR A 196 22.54 -21.84 -15.63
CA THR A 196 23.95 -21.73 -16.07
C THR A 196 24.86 -21.31 -14.92
N THR A 197 26.18 -21.43 -15.12
CA THR A 197 27.17 -21.02 -14.11
C THR A 197 27.15 -19.51 -13.93
N GLU A 198 26.94 -18.75 -15.00
CA GLU A 198 26.85 -17.29 -15.02
C GLU A 198 25.64 -16.81 -14.21
N GLU A 199 24.50 -17.46 -14.40
CA GLU A 199 23.27 -17.21 -13.63
C GLU A 199 23.49 -17.48 -12.14
N CYS A 200 24.14 -18.60 -11.81
CA CYS A 200 24.47 -18.93 -10.43
C CYS A 200 25.36 -17.86 -9.78
N GLN A 201 26.37 -17.34 -10.50
CA GLN A 201 27.26 -16.29 -9.99
C GLN A 201 26.55 -14.95 -9.88
N HIS A 202 25.64 -14.62 -10.80
CA HIS A 202 24.86 -13.40 -10.78
C HIS A 202 23.97 -13.33 -9.53
N ILE A 203 23.24 -14.40 -9.25
CA ILE A 203 22.41 -14.50 -8.04
C ILE A 203 23.25 -14.33 -6.77
N GLN A 204 24.45 -14.93 -6.72
CA GLN A 204 25.36 -14.80 -5.58
C GLN A 204 25.78 -13.34 -5.35
N ARG A 205 26.16 -12.61 -6.41
CA ARG A 205 26.55 -11.19 -6.32
C ARG A 205 25.40 -10.30 -5.86
N LEU A 206 24.18 -10.57 -6.31
CA LEU A 206 22.99 -9.82 -5.87
C LEU A 206 22.66 -10.07 -4.40
N ALA A 207 22.84 -11.30 -3.91
CA ALA A 207 22.52 -11.67 -2.54
C ALA A 207 23.54 -11.17 -1.52
N GLU A 208 24.84 -11.23 -1.84
CA GLU A 208 25.97 -10.97 -0.93
C GLU A 208 25.84 -9.72 -0.05
N PRO A 209 25.46 -8.51 -0.54
CA PRO A 209 25.43 -7.31 0.29
C PRO A 209 24.29 -7.27 1.33
N SER A 210 23.31 -8.17 1.24
CA SER A 210 22.07 -8.12 2.05
C SER A 210 21.84 -9.36 2.92
N MET A 211 22.87 -10.18 3.12
CA MET A 211 22.76 -11.44 3.88
C MET A 211 22.73 -11.18 5.39
N GLU A 212 21.70 -11.70 6.07
CA GLU A 212 21.53 -11.65 7.52
C GLU A 212 21.29 -13.03 8.12
N TYR A 213 21.46 -13.23 9.43
CA TYR A 213 21.18 -14.52 10.06
C TYR A 213 19.68 -14.87 9.98
N SER A 214 19.40 -16.14 9.66
CA SER A 214 18.04 -16.59 9.33
C SER A 214 17.15 -16.75 10.55
N GLU A 215 15.91 -16.26 10.44
CA GLU A 215 14.84 -16.56 11.40
C GLU A 215 14.07 -17.85 11.06
N VAL A 216 13.26 -18.32 12.01
CA VAL A 216 12.36 -19.48 11.90
C VAL A 216 11.00 -19.12 12.46
N VAL A 217 9.92 -19.47 11.74
CA VAL A 217 8.56 -19.38 12.27
C VAL A 217 8.37 -20.56 13.24
N LEU A 218 8.23 -20.27 14.53
CA LEU A 218 8.16 -21.30 15.57
C LEU A 218 6.75 -21.88 15.67
N MET A 219 6.68 -23.20 15.81
CA MET A 219 5.44 -23.89 16.17
C MET A 219 5.11 -23.60 17.65
N ASP A 220 3.85 -23.77 18.03
CA ASP A 220 3.37 -23.58 19.41
C ASP A 220 4.20 -24.35 20.44
N LYS A 221 4.63 -25.57 20.10
CA LYS A 221 5.46 -26.44 20.97
C LYS A 221 6.88 -25.91 21.19
N ASP A 222 7.36 -25.05 20.31
CA ASP A 222 8.72 -24.52 20.27
C ASP A 222 8.76 -23.02 20.64
N ALA A 223 7.64 -22.45 21.08
CA ALA A 223 7.52 -21.05 21.46
C ALA A 223 8.55 -20.64 22.53
N GLY A 224 9.25 -19.54 22.29
CA GLY A 224 10.28 -19.00 23.20
C GLY A 224 11.68 -19.60 23.01
N ARG A 225 11.87 -20.56 22.10
CA ARG A 225 13.20 -21.07 21.73
C ARG A 225 13.88 -20.17 20.69
N PRO A 226 15.20 -19.98 20.73
CA PRO A 226 15.89 -19.17 19.74
C PRO A 226 15.89 -19.86 18.37
N ALA A 227 15.75 -19.09 17.29
CA ALA A 227 15.77 -19.63 15.92
C ALA A 227 17.06 -20.41 15.60
N SER A 228 18.19 -20.00 16.20
CA SER A 228 19.49 -20.66 16.09
C SER A 228 19.53 -22.10 16.60
N ASP A 229 18.56 -22.54 17.41
CA ASP A 229 18.44 -23.95 17.81
C ASP A 229 18.12 -24.87 16.63
N PHE A 230 17.45 -24.33 15.61
CA PHE A 230 16.91 -25.07 14.48
C PHE A 230 17.57 -24.69 13.16
N ARG A 231 17.98 -23.42 13.01
CA ARG A 231 18.54 -22.90 11.77
C ARG A 231 19.64 -21.90 12.05
N THR A 232 20.82 -22.16 11.52
CA THR A 232 21.99 -21.31 11.76
C THR A 232 22.50 -20.61 10.50
N SER A 233 21.80 -20.74 9.36
CA SER A 233 22.18 -20.14 8.07
C SER A 233 22.03 -18.61 8.06
N GLN A 234 22.61 -17.98 7.05
CA GLN A 234 22.24 -16.62 6.61
C GLN A 234 21.21 -16.68 5.48
N THR A 235 20.35 -15.66 5.36
CA THR A 235 19.32 -15.54 4.34
C THR A 235 19.21 -14.09 3.84
N THR A 236 18.81 -13.94 2.58
CA THR A 236 18.23 -12.71 2.03
C THR A 236 17.09 -13.08 1.08
N PHE A 237 16.29 -12.09 0.71
CA PHE A 237 15.22 -12.23 -0.29
C PHE A 237 15.51 -11.32 -1.47
N LEU A 238 15.58 -11.90 -2.66
CA LEU A 238 15.76 -11.16 -3.90
C LEU A 238 14.40 -10.85 -4.54
N ARG A 239 14.25 -9.61 -4.99
CA ARG A 239 13.17 -9.21 -5.90
C ARG A 239 13.65 -9.35 -7.33
N SER A 240 12.81 -9.90 -8.18
CA SER A 240 13.10 -10.10 -9.60
C SER A 240 12.96 -8.78 -10.36
N THR A 241 14.00 -7.95 -10.27
CA THR A 241 14.04 -6.58 -10.83
C THR A 241 14.88 -6.49 -12.09
N ASP A 242 15.86 -7.38 -12.28
CA ASP A 242 16.68 -7.47 -13.47
C ASP A 242 16.24 -8.61 -14.42
N ASP A 243 16.62 -8.49 -15.69
CA ASP A 243 16.21 -9.40 -16.76
C ASP A 243 16.58 -10.87 -16.50
N PHE A 244 17.72 -11.15 -15.83
CA PHE A 244 18.13 -12.52 -15.50
C PHE A 244 17.18 -13.15 -14.47
N MET A 245 16.87 -12.43 -13.40
CA MET A 245 15.95 -12.92 -12.37
C MET A 245 14.53 -13.09 -12.91
N VAL A 246 14.07 -12.18 -13.77
CA VAL A 246 12.75 -12.28 -14.43
C VAL A 246 12.66 -13.51 -15.32
N ASP A 247 13.69 -13.77 -16.12
CA ASP A 247 13.79 -14.94 -16.99
C ASP A 247 13.77 -16.26 -16.19
N ILE A 248 14.54 -16.34 -15.09
CA ILE A 248 14.56 -17.51 -14.20
C ILE A 248 13.19 -17.75 -13.57
N ASP A 249 12.46 -16.71 -13.16
CA ASP A 249 11.11 -16.87 -12.62
C ASP A 249 10.12 -17.42 -13.66
N TYR A 250 10.19 -16.96 -14.92
CA TYR A 250 9.37 -17.52 -15.99
C TYR A 250 9.74 -18.98 -16.29
N ARG A 251 11.02 -19.32 -16.34
CA ARG A 251 11.48 -20.71 -16.45
C ARG A 251 10.98 -21.56 -15.28
N THR A 252 11.02 -21.03 -14.06
CA THR A 252 10.54 -21.74 -12.88
C THR A 252 9.03 -21.97 -12.94
N SER A 253 8.27 -20.95 -13.34
CA SER A 253 6.82 -21.01 -13.54
C SER A 253 6.45 -22.01 -14.64
N SER A 254 7.21 -22.02 -15.74
CA SER A 254 7.09 -23.01 -16.81
C SER A 254 7.40 -24.42 -16.31
N LEU A 255 8.45 -24.58 -15.50
CA LEU A 255 8.88 -25.87 -14.94
C LEU A 255 7.84 -26.48 -14.02
N VAL A 256 7.25 -25.70 -13.10
CA VAL A 256 6.23 -26.24 -12.16
C VAL A 256 4.80 -26.18 -12.70
N ARG A 257 4.60 -25.58 -13.89
CA ARG A 257 3.28 -25.36 -14.52
C ARG A 257 2.31 -24.57 -13.64
N LEU A 258 2.84 -23.64 -12.85
CA LEU A 258 2.06 -22.72 -11.99
C LEU A 258 2.38 -21.27 -12.35
N PRO A 259 1.40 -20.34 -12.31
CA PRO A 259 1.63 -18.92 -12.54
C PRO A 259 2.70 -18.31 -11.61
N ARG A 260 3.46 -17.34 -12.11
CA ARG A 260 4.44 -16.57 -11.31
C ARG A 260 3.83 -15.89 -10.09
N SER A 261 2.54 -15.54 -10.13
CA SER A 261 1.82 -14.94 -8.98
C SER A 261 1.73 -15.86 -7.75
N HIS A 262 1.92 -17.16 -7.94
CA HIS A 262 1.99 -18.14 -6.85
C HIS A 262 3.39 -18.26 -6.24
N GLN A 263 4.41 -17.68 -6.86
CA GLN A 263 5.79 -17.73 -6.40
C GLN A 263 6.01 -16.74 -5.24
N GLU A 264 6.61 -17.21 -4.15
CA GLU A 264 7.17 -16.31 -3.14
C GLU A 264 8.46 -15.64 -3.63
N SER A 265 8.87 -14.53 -3.00
CA SER A 265 10.17 -13.91 -3.29
C SER A 265 11.30 -14.92 -3.17
N VAL A 266 12.27 -14.83 -4.08
CA VAL A 266 13.38 -15.76 -4.17
C VAL A 266 14.23 -15.68 -2.91
N GLN A 267 14.28 -16.76 -2.13
CA GLN A 267 15.04 -16.80 -0.88
C GLN A 267 16.43 -17.36 -1.13
N VAL A 268 17.49 -16.57 -0.91
CA VAL A 268 18.88 -17.02 -1.03
C VAL A 268 19.45 -17.30 0.35
N LEU A 269 20.06 -18.47 0.52
CA LEU A 269 20.59 -19.02 1.76
C LEU A 269 22.08 -19.22 1.66
N ARG A 270 22.82 -18.85 2.70
CA ARG A 270 24.26 -19.10 2.82
C ARG A 270 24.54 -19.88 4.09
N TYR A 271 25.28 -20.97 3.95
CA TYR A 271 25.66 -21.82 5.07
C TYR A 271 27.17 -21.69 5.37
N GLY A 272 27.52 -21.28 6.57
CA GLY A 272 28.87 -21.33 7.09
C GLY A 272 29.33 -22.75 7.40
N LEU A 273 30.60 -22.86 7.81
CA LEU A 273 31.16 -24.12 8.28
C LEU A 273 30.41 -24.59 9.54
N GLY A 274 29.84 -25.80 9.48
CA GLY A 274 29.08 -26.39 10.59
C GLY A 274 27.69 -25.79 10.81
N GLU A 275 27.28 -24.84 9.98
CA GLU A 275 25.90 -24.37 9.98
C GLU A 275 24.97 -25.42 9.38
N LYS A 276 23.70 -25.38 9.76
CA LYS A 276 22.69 -26.35 9.32
C LYS A 276 21.29 -25.75 9.39
N TYR A 277 20.35 -26.50 8.86
CA TYR A 277 18.93 -26.36 9.16
C TYR A 277 18.47 -27.75 9.63
N ASP A 278 17.82 -27.87 10.77
CA ASP A 278 17.16 -29.11 11.22
C ASP A 278 16.01 -29.51 10.29
N ASN A 279 15.65 -30.80 10.30
CA ASN A 279 14.58 -31.35 9.46
C ASN A 279 13.28 -30.57 9.66
N HIS A 280 12.66 -30.10 8.58
CA HIS A 280 11.41 -29.34 8.66
C HIS A 280 10.51 -29.63 7.47
N HIS A 281 9.25 -29.23 7.59
CA HIS A 281 8.32 -29.17 6.47
C HIS A 281 8.31 -27.78 5.87
N ASP A 282 8.19 -27.72 4.55
CA ASP A 282 8.07 -26.46 3.84
C ASP A 282 6.67 -25.86 3.91
N TYR A 283 5.67 -26.71 4.09
CA TYR A 283 4.29 -26.32 4.36
C TYR A 283 4.08 -25.96 5.84
N PHE A 284 3.01 -25.22 6.11
CA PHE A 284 2.59 -24.86 7.46
C PHE A 284 1.36 -25.66 7.86
N ASP A 285 1.44 -26.47 8.91
CA ASP A 285 0.29 -27.16 9.48
C ASP A 285 -0.47 -26.19 10.42
N PRO A 286 -1.72 -25.79 10.12
CA PRO A 286 -2.47 -24.85 10.95
C PRO A 286 -2.58 -25.27 12.42
N ARG A 287 -2.55 -26.57 12.71
CA ARG A 287 -2.68 -27.10 14.08
C ARG A 287 -1.43 -26.85 14.93
N ALA A 288 -0.30 -26.59 14.30
CA ALA A 288 0.96 -26.30 14.97
C ALA A 288 1.15 -24.81 15.30
N TYR A 289 0.21 -23.94 14.89
CA TYR A 289 0.30 -22.48 15.00
C TYR A 289 -0.98 -21.86 15.58
N GLN A 290 -1.71 -22.58 16.44
CA GLN A 290 -2.97 -22.11 17.03
C GLN A 290 -2.80 -20.82 17.84
N ASN A 291 -1.61 -20.61 18.44
CA ASN A 291 -1.30 -19.39 19.20
C ASN A 291 -0.66 -18.29 18.33
N ASP A 292 -0.35 -18.55 17.06
CA ASP A 292 0.22 -17.58 16.11
C ASP A 292 -0.82 -17.20 15.05
N GLN A 293 -1.68 -16.25 15.42
CA GLN A 293 -2.73 -15.73 14.54
C GLN A 293 -2.16 -15.12 13.26
N ARG A 294 -0.95 -14.55 13.29
CA ARG A 294 -0.30 -13.98 12.10
C ARG A 294 0.02 -15.08 11.08
N THR A 295 0.55 -16.21 11.53
CA THR A 295 0.82 -17.36 10.66
C THR A 295 -0.47 -17.98 10.14
N LEU A 296 -1.49 -18.15 11.00
CA LEU A 296 -2.81 -18.66 10.59
C LEU A 296 -3.47 -17.79 9.53
N SER A 297 -3.47 -16.47 9.70
CA SER A 297 -4.00 -15.53 8.70
C SER A 297 -3.22 -15.60 7.39
N ARG A 298 -1.88 -15.70 7.44
CA ARG A 298 -1.02 -15.81 6.24
C ARG A 298 -1.34 -17.06 5.42
N ILE A 299 -1.65 -18.18 6.09
CA ILE A 299 -1.99 -19.46 5.45
C ILE A 299 -3.50 -19.65 5.30
N LYS A 300 -4.30 -18.62 5.60
CA LYS A 300 -5.77 -18.64 5.54
C LYS A 300 -6.37 -19.86 6.24
N ASN A 301 -5.90 -20.13 7.46
CA ASN A 301 -6.28 -21.29 8.27
C ASN A 301 -6.08 -22.64 7.56
N GLY A 302 -5.11 -22.73 6.64
CA GLY A 302 -4.79 -23.93 5.88
C GLY A 302 -5.33 -23.96 4.45
N ARG A 303 -6.12 -22.97 4.03
CA ARG A 303 -6.59 -22.82 2.64
C ARG A 303 -5.50 -22.40 1.66
N LYS A 304 -4.40 -21.84 2.17
CA LYS A 304 -3.24 -21.40 1.40
C LYS A 304 -1.99 -22.07 1.96
N ASN A 305 -1.27 -22.85 1.15
CA ASN A 305 -0.05 -23.52 1.61
C ASN A 305 0.97 -23.72 0.49
N ARG A 306 2.23 -23.94 0.88
CA ARG A 306 3.34 -24.18 -0.06
C ARG A 306 3.20 -25.57 -0.67
N MET A 307 2.95 -25.62 -1.99
CA MET A 307 2.70 -26.85 -2.72
C MET A 307 4.00 -27.50 -3.19
N VAL A 308 4.92 -26.70 -3.74
CA VAL A 308 6.14 -27.18 -4.36
C VAL A 308 7.30 -26.24 -4.05
N THR A 309 8.45 -26.84 -3.78
CA THR A 309 9.71 -26.14 -3.59
C THR A 309 10.66 -26.47 -4.73
N VAL A 310 11.20 -25.43 -5.36
CA VAL A 310 12.25 -25.52 -6.35
C VAL A 310 13.53 -24.99 -5.71
N PHE A 311 14.52 -25.87 -5.56
CA PHE A 311 15.72 -25.63 -4.78
C PHE A 311 16.94 -25.64 -5.70
N TRP A 312 17.66 -24.52 -5.77
CA TRP A 312 18.76 -24.29 -6.69
C TRP A 312 20.11 -24.28 -5.97
N TYR A 313 21.01 -25.17 -6.34
CA TYR A 313 22.36 -25.19 -5.81
C TYR A 313 23.25 -24.22 -6.60
N LEU A 314 23.75 -23.17 -5.96
CA LEU A 314 24.56 -22.13 -6.63
C LEU A 314 26.05 -22.41 -6.59
N SER A 315 26.48 -23.45 -5.87
CA SER A 315 27.88 -23.73 -5.60
C SER A 315 28.11 -25.22 -5.34
N ASN A 316 29.32 -25.68 -5.62
CA ASN A 316 29.76 -27.03 -5.28
C ASN A 316 30.20 -27.09 -3.82
N VAL A 317 29.79 -28.13 -3.10
CA VAL A 317 30.26 -28.38 -1.73
C VAL A 317 31.15 -29.62 -1.70
N VAL A 318 32.31 -29.47 -1.06
CA VAL A 318 33.34 -30.53 -1.00
C VAL A 318 32.88 -31.69 -0.12
N SER A 319 32.34 -31.38 1.07
CA SER A 319 31.87 -32.36 2.06
C SER A 319 30.68 -31.79 2.83
N GLY A 320 29.67 -32.64 3.08
CA GLY A 320 28.39 -32.20 3.62
C GLY A 320 27.55 -31.40 2.60
N GLY A 321 26.60 -30.65 3.13
CA GLY A 321 25.67 -29.80 2.41
C GLY A 321 24.55 -30.51 1.69
N GLU A 322 24.41 -31.82 1.89
CA GLU A 322 23.36 -32.59 1.24
C GLU A 322 21.99 -32.18 1.73
N THR A 323 21.03 -32.07 0.82
CA THR A 323 19.61 -31.99 1.19
C THR A 323 19.10 -33.40 1.46
N VAL A 324 18.77 -33.68 2.72
CA VAL A 324 18.38 -35.00 3.20
C VAL A 324 16.86 -35.11 3.30
N PHE A 325 16.29 -36.19 2.75
CA PHE A 325 14.89 -36.58 2.87
C PHE A 325 14.78 -37.85 3.72
N PRO A 326 14.66 -37.75 5.05
CA PRO A 326 14.74 -38.90 5.98
C PRO A 326 13.60 -39.91 5.81
N ARG A 327 12.47 -39.48 5.24
CA ARG A 327 11.26 -40.31 5.04
C ARG A 327 11.20 -40.97 3.67
N PHE A 328 12.32 -40.97 2.95
CA PHE A 328 12.49 -41.67 1.69
C PHE A 328 11.97 -43.12 1.77
N ASN A 329 11.17 -43.51 0.77
CA ASN A 329 10.56 -44.83 0.65
C ASN A 329 9.71 -45.26 1.88
N GLY A 330 9.12 -44.30 2.59
CA GLY A 330 8.33 -44.56 3.80
C GLY A 330 9.16 -44.79 5.07
N GLY A 331 10.44 -44.43 5.05
CA GLY A 331 11.30 -44.41 6.24
C GLY A 331 10.73 -43.55 7.36
N ARG A 332 11.14 -43.83 8.61
CA ARG A 332 10.78 -43.04 9.78
C ARG A 332 11.94 -42.14 10.16
N GLU A 333 11.63 -40.87 10.36
CA GLU A 333 12.54 -39.91 10.95
C GLU A 333 12.73 -40.24 12.44
N LYS A 334 13.98 -40.46 12.87
CA LYS A 334 14.30 -40.79 14.27
C LYS A 334 14.37 -39.54 15.15
N ASN A 335 15.00 -38.48 14.66
CA ASN A 335 15.02 -37.17 15.29
C ASN A 335 15.27 -36.08 14.21
N MET A 336 14.97 -34.81 14.53
CA MET A 336 15.09 -33.68 13.59
C MET A 336 16.54 -33.27 13.28
N LYS A 337 17.53 -33.84 13.97
CA LYS A 337 18.97 -33.53 13.84
C LYS A 337 19.75 -34.62 13.11
N ASP A 338 19.10 -35.74 12.80
CA ASP A 338 19.71 -36.93 12.19
C ASP A 338 19.65 -36.78 10.68
N CYS A 339 20.84 -36.64 10.10
CA CYS A 339 21.06 -36.50 8.66
C CYS A 339 21.72 -37.76 8.06
N GLU A 340 21.81 -38.86 8.83
CA GLU A 340 22.47 -40.09 8.37
C GLU A 340 21.56 -40.91 7.45
N THR A 341 20.26 -40.94 7.74
CA THR A 341 19.28 -41.79 7.06
C THR A 341 18.41 -41.03 6.06
N GLY A 342 18.09 -41.65 4.93
CA GLY A 342 17.19 -41.09 3.91
C GLY A 342 17.85 -40.92 2.54
N LEU A 343 17.13 -40.29 1.60
CA LEU A 343 17.70 -39.86 0.32
C LEU A 343 18.55 -38.62 0.57
N LYS A 344 19.80 -38.60 0.08
CA LYS A 344 20.69 -37.44 0.17
C LYS A 344 20.96 -36.89 -1.23
N VAL A 345 20.66 -35.62 -1.44
CA VAL A 345 20.97 -34.92 -2.69
C VAL A 345 22.18 -34.04 -2.47
N LYS A 346 23.28 -34.35 -3.16
CA LYS A 346 24.50 -33.55 -3.10
C LYS A 346 24.34 -32.20 -3.83
N PRO A 347 24.78 -31.08 -3.23
CA PRO A 347 24.80 -29.78 -3.86
C PRO A 347 25.88 -29.71 -4.96
N GLU A 348 25.45 -29.44 -6.18
CA GLU A 348 26.29 -29.27 -7.36
C GLU A 348 25.84 -27.99 -8.06
N VAL A 349 26.78 -27.14 -8.46
CA VAL A 349 26.45 -25.84 -9.09
C VAL A 349 25.53 -26.02 -10.30
N GLY A 350 24.46 -25.23 -10.36
CA GLY A 350 23.45 -25.25 -11.42
C GLY A 350 22.44 -26.39 -11.31
N LYS A 351 22.66 -27.36 -10.40
CA LYS A 351 21.69 -28.44 -10.14
C LYS A 351 20.47 -27.88 -9.45
N VAL A 352 19.31 -28.33 -9.87
CA VAL A 352 18.03 -28.00 -9.26
C VAL A 352 17.33 -29.26 -8.81
N ILE A 353 16.66 -29.21 -7.67
CA ILE A 353 15.68 -30.23 -7.29
C ILE A 353 14.31 -29.61 -7.08
N ILE A 354 13.28 -30.39 -7.41
CA ILE A 354 11.89 -30.09 -7.14
C ILE A 354 11.38 -31.14 -6.16
N PHE A 355 10.69 -30.70 -5.12
CA PHE A 355 9.95 -31.62 -4.25
C PHE A 355 8.60 -31.02 -3.86
N TYR A 356 7.61 -31.90 -3.75
CA TYR A 356 6.22 -31.52 -3.49
C TYR A 356 5.87 -31.74 -2.03
N SER A 357 5.26 -30.72 -1.43
CA SER A 357 4.73 -30.73 -0.07
C SER A 357 3.25 -31.14 0.00
N MET A 358 2.60 -31.26 -1.16
CA MET A 358 1.21 -31.70 -1.29
C MET A 358 1.11 -32.85 -2.28
N THR A 359 0.18 -33.77 -2.04
CA THR A 359 -0.13 -34.88 -2.94
C THR A 359 -1.10 -34.43 -4.05
N PRO A 360 -1.23 -35.20 -5.15
CA PRO A 360 -2.20 -34.93 -6.21
C PRO A 360 -3.66 -34.85 -5.77
N ASP A 361 -4.03 -35.38 -4.59
CA ASP A 361 -5.36 -35.25 -3.98
C ASP A 361 -5.47 -34.10 -2.94
N ASP A 362 -4.56 -33.12 -2.99
CA ASP A 362 -4.57 -31.91 -2.17
C ASP A 362 -4.33 -32.14 -0.65
N ALA A 363 -3.68 -33.26 -0.29
CA ALA A 363 -3.29 -33.55 1.09
C ALA A 363 -1.85 -33.12 1.41
N LEU A 364 -1.61 -32.61 2.61
CA LEU A 364 -0.26 -32.29 3.10
C LEU A 364 0.53 -33.58 3.31
N THR A 365 1.71 -33.69 2.68
CA THR A 365 2.51 -34.91 2.79
C THR A 365 3.54 -34.82 3.91
N MET A 366 3.37 -35.64 4.96
CA MET A 366 4.35 -35.75 6.03
C MET A 366 5.70 -36.34 5.57
N SER A 367 5.88 -36.68 4.29
CA SER A 367 7.11 -37.28 3.77
C SER A 367 8.10 -36.28 3.18
N SER A 368 7.71 -35.02 2.94
CA SER A 368 8.51 -33.99 2.26
C SER A 368 9.55 -33.24 3.11
N THR A 369 9.96 -33.80 4.25
CA THR A 369 10.96 -33.16 5.12
C THR A 369 12.31 -33.07 4.40
N ALA A 370 12.91 -31.87 4.32
CA ALA A 370 14.18 -31.63 3.62
C ALA A 370 15.18 -30.88 4.51
N THR A 371 16.45 -31.25 4.45
CA THR A 371 17.44 -30.80 5.45
C THR A 371 18.85 -30.65 4.87
N PRO A 372 19.42 -29.45 4.78
CA PRO A 372 20.84 -29.25 4.51
C PRO A 372 21.71 -29.42 5.77
N TYR A 373 22.73 -30.30 5.72
CA TYR A 373 23.66 -30.55 6.84
C TYR A 373 25.14 -30.46 6.44
N TYR A 374 25.96 -29.65 7.13
CA TYR A 374 27.37 -29.46 6.78
C TYR A 374 28.33 -30.11 7.78
N GLN A 375 29.31 -30.86 7.25
CA GLN A 375 30.35 -31.52 8.02
C GLN A 375 31.65 -30.69 8.03
N GLN A 376 32.48 -30.83 9.08
CA GLN A 376 33.70 -30.04 9.27
C GLN A 376 34.71 -30.19 8.11
N GLY A 377 34.95 -29.11 7.36
CA GLY A 377 36.05 -28.96 6.38
C GLY A 377 36.14 -27.55 5.80
N SER A 378 37.34 -27.06 5.49
CA SER A 378 37.64 -25.66 5.12
C SER A 378 37.34 -25.28 3.66
N TYR A 379 36.40 -24.33 3.47
CA TYR A 379 36.00 -23.57 2.24
C TYR A 379 35.44 -24.36 1.03
N PRO A 380 34.54 -23.81 0.17
CA PRO A 380 33.86 -22.51 0.18
C PRO A 380 32.42 -22.57 0.75
N GLN A 381 31.77 -21.41 0.92
CA GLN A 381 30.44 -21.32 1.53
C GLN A 381 29.34 -21.64 0.50
N PRO A 382 28.37 -22.51 0.81
CA PRO A 382 27.28 -22.88 -0.07
C PRO A 382 26.24 -21.77 -0.09
N LEU A 383 25.99 -21.23 -1.28
CA LEU A 383 24.75 -20.52 -1.55
C LEU A 383 23.74 -21.47 -2.19
N VAL A 384 22.53 -21.44 -1.66
CA VAL A 384 21.38 -22.18 -2.18
C VAL A 384 20.21 -21.22 -2.30
N VAL A 385 19.44 -21.34 -3.37
CA VAL A 385 18.20 -20.58 -3.53
C VAL A 385 17.00 -21.47 -3.39
N ARG A 386 15.99 -20.94 -2.72
CA ARG A 386 14.68 -21.56 -2.56
C ARG A 386 13.62 -20.67 -3.20
N GLY A 387 13.04 -21.13 -4.30
CA GLY A 387 11.78 -20.64 -4.83
C GLY A 387 10.64 -21.54 -4.36
N THR A 388 9.60 -20.99 -3.74
CA THR A 388 8.45 -21.78 -3.28
C THR A 388 7.18 -21.27 -3.92
N TYR A 389 6.37 -22.18 -4.46
CA TYR A 389 5.05 -21.84 -5.00
C TYR A 389 3.96 -22.23 -4.03
N VAL A 390 3.01 -21.31 -3.88
CA VAL A 390 1.86 -21.43 -3.00
C VAL A 390 0.66 -21.87 -3.83
N ALA A 391 -0.06 -22.89 -3.36
CA ALA A 391 -1.31 -23.28 -3.99
C ALA A 391 -2.31 -22.09 -4.01
N PRO A 392 -3.10 -21.92 -5.08
CA PRO A 392 -4.12 -20.88 -5.14
C PRO A 392 -5.10 -20.97 -3.96
N ASP A 393 -5.57 -19.82 -3.47
CA ASP A 393 -6.46 -19.72 -2.30
C ASP A 393 -7.92 -20.01 -2.68
N GLN A 394 -8.31 -21.26 -2.89
CA GLN A 394 -9.72 -21.59 -3.17
C GLN A 394 -10.10 -23.00 -2.70
N GLY A 395 -10.10 -23.24 -1.40
CA GLY A 395 -10.61 -24.48 -0.82
C GLY A 395 -9.88 -24.88 0.46
N ILE A 396 -10.58 -25.56 1.36
CA ILE A 396 -9.99 -26.17 2.54
C ILE A 396 -9.28 -27.44 2.07
N ALA A 397 -7.95 -27.50 2.17
CA ALA A 397 -7.19 -28.73 1.93
C ALA A 397 -7.89 -29.89 2.64
N LYS A 398 -8.06 -31.04 1.98
CA LYS A 398 -8.78 -32.24 2.49
C LYS A 398 -8.47 -32.55 3.96
N TYR A 399 -7.24 -32.26 4.36
CA TYR A 399 -6.71 -32.32 5.72
C TYR A 399 -7.50 -31.55 6.80
N ALA A 400 -7.96 -30.33 6.51
CA ALA A 400 -8.63 -29.47 7.52
C ALA A 400 -10.09 -29.90 7.79
N ARG A 401 -10.65 -30.82 7.00
CA ARG A 401 -11.98 -31.40 7.25
C ARG A 401 -11.96 -32.52 8.30
N ASP A 402 -10.90 -33.32 8.38
CA ASP A 402 -10.78 -34.37 9.41
C ASP A 402 -10.68 -33.78 10.84
N SER A 403 -10.32 -32.50 10.95
CA SER A 403 -10.32 -31.74 12.22
C SER A 403 -11.64 -31.01 12.55
N GLN A 404 -12.66 -31.02 11.67
CA GLN A 404 -13.91 -30.29 11.89
C GLN A 404 -14.93 -30.99 12.81
N SER A 405 -14.57 -32.12 13.44
CA SER A 405 -15.44 -32.79 14.42
C SER A 405 -15.55 -32.07 15.78
N GLY A 406 -15.07 -30.83 15.94
CA GLY A 406 -15.07 -30.17 17.25
C GLY A 406 -15.15 -28.65 17.37
N VAL A 407 -15.23 -27.85 16.29
CA VAL A 407 -15.25 -26.38 16.45
C VAL A 407 -16.26 -25.72 15.50
N TYR A 408 -17.31 -25.13 16.08
CA TYR A 408 -18.34 -24.35 15.40
C TYR A 408 -17.72 -23.11 14.72
N VAL A 409 -17.76 -23.05 13.39
CA VAL A 409 -17.52 -21.82 12.62
C VAL A 409 -18.87 -21.30 12.11
N ASN A 410 -19.11 -20.01 12.35
CA ASN A 410 -20.38 -19.33 12.10
C ASN A 410 -20.59 -19.11 10.58
N ASN A 411 -21.66 -19.68 10.02
CA ASN A 411 -21.89 -19.87 8.57
C ASN A 411 -22.38 -18.63 7.77
N ASN A 412 -22.11 -17.40 8.21
CA ASN A 412 -22.63 -16.20 7.54
C ASN A 412 -21.65 -15.49 6.59
N ALA A 413 -20.42 -16.01 6.41
CA ALA A 413 -19.39 -15.37 5.58
C ALA A 413 -19.32 -15.88 4.12
N SER A 414 -20.15 -16.84 3.73
CA SER A 414 -19.94 -17.67 2.53
C SER A 414 -20.57 -17.15 1.23
N ARG A 415 -21.00 -15.89 1.14
CA ARG A 415 -21.81 -15.40 0.01
C ARG A 415 -21.24 -14.25 -0.83
N LEU A 416 -19.95 -13.92 -0.71
CA LEU A 416 -19.40 -12.71 -1.34
C LEU A 416 -18.02 -12.88 -2.00
N TYR A 417 -17.70 -13.99 -2.66
CA TYR A 417 -16.45 -14.05 -3.44
C TYR A 417 -16.60 -14.87 -4.71
N ASP A 418 -17.08 -14.21 -5.75
CA ASP A 418 -16.85 -14.60 -7.13
C ASP A 418 -16.46 -13.33 -7.92
N GLU A 419 -15.58 -13.48 -8.92
CA GLU A 419 -14.99 -12.47 -9.81
C GLU A 419 -13.72 -11.66 -9.37
N GLY A 420 -12.62 -12.01 -10.06
CA GLY A 420 -11.57 -11.10 -10.56
C GLY A 420 -10.46 -10.67 -9.60
N LEU A 421 -9.19 -10.81 -10.01
CA LEU A 421 -7.96 -10.36 -9.33
C LEU A 421 -8.18 -9.17 -8.37
N ARG A 422 -8.07 -9.42 -7.04
CA ARG A 422 -8.19 -8.35 -6.03
C ARG A 422 -6.86 -8.06 -5.34
N VAL A 423 -6.46 -6.79 -5.42
CA VAL A 423 -5.44 -6.13 -4.59
C VAL A 423 -5.75 -6.42 -3.12
N THR A 424 -4.95 -7.22 -2.41
CA THR A 424 -5.25 -7.63 -1.02
C THR A 424 -5.28 -6.44 -0.08
N ASP A 425 -6.27 -6.36 0.83
CA ASP A 425 -6.39 -5.28 1.80
C ASP A 425 -5.28 -5.38 2.88
N LEU A 426 -4.64 -4.26 3.24
CA LEU A 426 -3.49 -4.17 4.17
C LEU A 426 -3.90 -3.45 5.46
N LYS A 427 -4.92 -3.96 6.17
CA LYS A 427 -5.41 -3.32 7.39
C LYS A 427 -4.45 -3.55 8.57
N PRO A 428 -4.05 -2.51 9.32
CA PRO A 428 -3.26 -2.66 10.54
C PRO A 428 -4.13 -3.16 11.70
N ASP A 429 -3.52 -3.89 12.65
CA ASP A 429 -4.20 -4.33 13.87
C ASP A 429 -4.56 -3.12 14.74
N ALA A 430 -5.85 -2.84 14.91
CA ALA A 430 -6.30 -1.74 15.75
C ALA A 430 -5.92 -2.00 17.22
N PRO A 431 -5.47 -0.98 17.96
CA PRO A 431 -4.96 -1.17 19.31
C PRO A 431 -6.10 -1.51 20.27
N ALA A 432 -5.88 -2.51 21.14
CA ALA A 432 -6.88 -2.97 22.10
C ALA A 432 -7.25 -1.86 23.11
N GLY A 433 -8.54 -1.48 23.14
CA GLY A 433 -9.11 -0.50 24.08
C GLY A 433 -9.09 0.94 23.60
N ARG A 434 -9.80 1.82 24.33
CA ARG A 434 -9.92 3.27 24.06
C ARG A 434 -9.20 4.16 25.10
N PRO A 435 -7.92 3.93 25.47
CA PRO A 435 -7.22 4.81 26.39
C PRO A 435 -6.85 6.15 25.71
N CYS A 436 -6.76 7.23 26.50
CA CYS A 436 -6.24 8.50 26.02
C CYS A 436 -4.77 8.35 25.57
N ARG A 437 -4.47 8.83 24.36
CA ARG A 437 -3.16 8.75 23.71
C ARG A 437 -2.39 10.05 23.91
N ASP A 438 -1.07 9.92 24.12
CA ASP A 438 -0.13 11.04 24.17
C ASP A 438 -0.53 12.18 25.13
N VAL A 439 -1.09 11.81 26.29
CA VAL A 439 -1.76 12.70 27.27
C VAL A 439 -0.91 13.90 27.70
N PHE A 440 0.41 13.73 27.84
CA PHE A 440 1.33 14.80 28.21
C PHE A 440 1.19 16.03 27.30
N TRP A 441 1.08 15.81 25.99
CA TRP A 441 0.99 16.89 25.01
C TRP A 441 -0.36 17.61 25.05
N GLY A 442 -1.44 16.88 25.35
CA GLY A 442 -2.74 17.48 25.62
C GLY A 442 -2.73 18.36 26.87
N LEU A 443 -2.11 17.88 27.96
CA LEU A 443 -1.94 18.66 29.20
C LEU A 443 -1.08 19.90 28.98
N LEU A 444 -0.01 19.80 28.19
CA LEU A 444 0.85 20.92 27.83
C LEU A 444 0.08 22.00 27.05
N PHE A 445 -0.76 21.59 26.10
CA PHE A 445 -1.60 22.51 25.35
C PHE A 445 -2.62 23.23 26.26
N TYR A 446 -3.27 22.50 27.18
CA TYR A 446 -4.16 23.15 28.14
C TYR A 446 -3.41 24.10 29.07
N ALA A 447 -2.23 23.74 29.56
CA ALA A 447 -1.40 24.63 30.38
C ALA A 447 -1.03 25.92 29.62
N HIS A 448 -0.72 25.81 28.33
CA HIS A 448 -0.51 26.95 27.43
C HIS A 448 -1.74 27.86 27.32
N VAL A 449 -2.92 27.29 27.10
CA VAL A 449 -4.19 28.05 27.04
C VAL A 449 -4.48 28.76 28.38
N PHE A 450 -4.28 28.07 29.51
CA PHE A 450 -4.46 28.66 30.83
C PHE A 450 -3.45 29.77 31.13
N LEU A 451 -2.20 29.64 30.68
CA LEU A 451 -1.19 30.69 30.80
C LEU A 451 -1.63 31.96 30.08
N LEU A 452 -2.11 31.85 28.84
CA LEU A 452 -2.62 32.99 28.07
C LEU A 452 -3.84 33.66 28.73
N ALA A 453 -4.71 32.87 29.37
CA ALA A 453 -5.84 33.37 30.13
C ALA A 453 -5.39 34.11 31.39
N GLY A 454 -4.39 33.59 32.09
CA GLY A 454 -3.77 34.28 33.22
C GLY A 454 -3.16 35.61 32.82
N LEU A 455 -2.39 35.65 31.72
CA LEU A 455 -1.78 36.88 31.21
C LEU A 455 -2.84 37.92 30.82
N ALA A 456 -3.89 37.50 30.11
CA ALA A 456 -5.01 38.38 29.76
C ALA A 456 -5.70 38.92 31.03
N PHE A 457 -5.99 38.06 32.00
CA PHE A 457 -6.67 38.46 33.23
C PHE A 457 -5.85 39.47 34.05
N ILE A 458 -4.52 39.31 34.09
CA ILE A 458 -3.63 40.17 34.89
C ILE A 458 -3.37 41.51 34.19
N PHE A 459 -3.07 41.53 32.89
CA PHE A 459 -2.57 42.73 32.20
C PHE A 459 -3.64 43.52 31.43
N THR A 460 -4.78 42.92 31.10
CA THR A 460 -5.85 43.64 30.38
C THR A 460 -6.46 44.79 31.21
N PRO A 461 -6.75 44.62 32.53
CA PRO A 461 -7.33 45.70 33.32
C PRO A 461 -6.44 46.95 33.40
N THR A 462 -5.12 46.77 33.55
CA THR A 462 -4.17 47.89 33.60
C THR A 462 -4.11 48.64 32.28
N MET A 463 -4.04 47.91 31.15
CA MET A 463 -4.08 48.54 29.83
C MET A 463 -5.39 49.31 29.59
N ILE A 464 -6.54 48.75 29.99
CA ILE A 464 -7.84 49.43 29.82
C ILE A 464 -7.89 50.71 30.66
N GLN A 465 -7.40 50.68 31.89
CA GLN A 465 -7.37 51.86 32.77
C GLN A 465 -6.51 52.98 32.17
N ASP A 466 -5.28 52.66 31.76
CA ASP A 466 -4.34 53.65 31.21
C ASP A 466 -4.86 54.24 29.89
N VAL A 467 -5.46 53.40 29.03
CA VAL A 467 -6.08 53.87 27.77
C VAL A 467 -7.31 54.74 28.05
N ALA A 468 -8.16 54.37 29.02
CA ALA A 468 -9.34 55.15 29.37
C ALA A 468 -8.95 56.53 29.93
N GLU A 469 -7.95 56.60 30.80
CA GLU A 469 -7.42 57.85 31.34
C GLU A 469 -6.78 58.71 30.23
N GLY A 470 -6.06 58.09 29.29
CA GLY A 470 -5.47 58.77 28.14
C GLY A 470 -6.51 59.37 27.19
N VAL A 471 -7.60 58.65 26.92
CA VAL A 471 -8.73 59.14 26.10
C VAL A 471 -9.44 60.31 26.79
N GLU A 472 -9.64 60.24 28.11
CA GLU A 472 -10.27 61.32 28.88
C GLU A 472 -9.41 62.60 28.91
N HIS A 473 -8.09 62.46 29.12
CA HIS A 473 -7.15 63.59 29.07
C HIS A 473 -7.00 64.18 27.66
N GLY A 474 -6.99 63.33 26.62
CA GLY A 474 -6.96 63.76 25.21
C GLY A 474 -8.22 64.52 24.81
N GLY A 475 -9.40 64.06 25.26
CA GLY A 475 -10.68 64.75 25.06
C GLY A 475 -10.70 66.14 25.73
N GLN A 476 -10.15 66.25 26.95
CA GLN A 476 -10.00 67.56 27.63
C GLN A 476 -9.00 68.48 26.92
N ARG A 477 -7.91 67.94 26.36
CA ARG A 477 -6.91 68.71 25.61
C ARG A 477 -7.48 69.25 24.30
N MET A 478 -8.26 68.46 23.57
CA MET A 478 -8.97 68.90 22.37
C MET A 478 -10.04 69.96 22.68
N LEU A 479 -10.79 69.80 23.77
CA LEU A 479 -11.75 70.84 24.22
C LEU A 479 -11.06 72.17 24.53
N ARG A 480 -9.88 72.16 25.15
CA ARG A 480 -9.07 73.38 25.35
C ARG A 480 -8.57 73.99 24.05
N MET A 481 -8.12 73.18 23.08
CA MET A 481 -7.68 73.69 21.77
C MET A 481 -8.83 74.29 20.95
N LEU A 482 -10.05 73.75 21.07
CA LEU A 482 -11.26 74.32 20.48
C LEU A 482 -11.66 75.64 21.15
N GLU A 483 -11.41 75.79 22.46
CA GLU A 483 -11.65 77.01 23.22
C GLU A 483 -10.61 78.10 22.92
N GLU A 484 -9.37 77.72 22.57
CA GLU A 484 -8.25 78.62 22.25
C GLU A 484 -8.15 79.02 20.76
N GLY A 485 -8.99 78.45 19.88
CA GLY A 485 -9.09 78.86 18.47
C GLY A 485 -7.85 78.60 17.61
N ASN A 486 -6.93 77.75 18.06
CA ASN A 486 -5.67 77.47 17.36
C ASN A 486 -5.80 76.24 16.44
N TYR A 487 -6.34 76.44 15.23
CA TYR A 487 -6.35 75.43 14.17
C TYR A 487 -4.98 75.38 13.47
N GLY A 488 -3.98 74.85 14.17
CA GLY A 488 -2.70 74.46 13.60
C GLY A 488 -2.83 73.09 12.92
N ASN A 489 -2.40 73.01 11.67
CA ASN A 489 -2.34 71.81 10.85
C ASN A 489 -1.16 70.92 11.34
N GLU A 490 -1.33 70.25 12.48
CA GLU A 490 -0.41 69.20 12.90
C GLU A 490 -0.77 67.92 12.14
N ASN A 491 0.14 67.48 11.28
CA ASN A 491 0.11 66.12 10.73
C ASN A 491 0.00 65.18 11.92
N SER A 492 -1.12 64.49 12.04
CA SER A 492 -1.36 63.48 13.06
C SER A 492 -0.32 62.38 12.90
N ASP A 493 0.74 62.45 13.72
CA ASP A 493 1.68 61.36 13.92
C ASP A 493 0.91 60.07 14.26
N PHE A 494 1.51 58.96 13.86
CA PHE A 494 0.97 57.60 13.80
C PHE A 494 0.21 57.12 15.06
N ASP A 495 -1.06 57.49 15.23
CA ASP A 495 -1.90 57.04 16.35
C ASP A 495 -2.54 55.67 16.07
N VAL A 496 -1.90 54.56 16.49
CA VAL A 496 -2.50 53.22 16.47
C VAL A 496 -3.07 52.90 17.85
N SER A 497 -4.39 52.92 18.01
CA SER A 497 -5.02 52.52 19.28
C SER A 497 -5.19 50.99 19.38
N PRO A 498 -4.97 50.39 20.56
CA PRO A 498 -5.29 48.98 20.83
C PRO A 498 -6.70 48.57 20.40
N ILE A 499 -7.67 49.47 20.54
CA ILE A 499 -9.08 49.25 20.19
C ILE A 499 -9.25 49.13 18.67
N ALA A 500 -8.58 49.99 17.89
CA ALA A 500 -8.66 49.95 16.43
C ALA A 500 -8.09 48.63 15.85
N LEU A 501 -7.02 48.09 16.44
CA LEU A 501 -6.45 46.79 16.04
C LEU A 501 -7.42 45.64 16.27
N VAL A 502 -8.10 45.62 17.43
CA VAL A 502 -9.10 44.60 17.76
C VAL A 502 -10.32 44.70 16.82
N VAL A 503 -10.79 45.91 16.52
CA VAL A 503 -11.90 46.13 15.57
C VAL A 503 -11.53 45.68 14.16
N SER A 504 -10.32 46.02 13.69
CA SER A 504 -9.80 45.60 12.38
C SER A 504 -9.71 44.08 12.26
N LEU A 505 -9.25 43.40 13.31
CA LEU A 505 -9.23 41.94 13.40
C LEU A 505 -10.63 41.34 13.32
N CYS A 506 -11.60 41.88 14.07
CA CYS A 506 -12.99 41.42 14.05
C CYS A 506 -13.66 41.57 12.68
N LEU A 507 -13.51 42.73 12.04
CA LEU A 507 -14.06 42.98 10.70
C LEU A 507 -13.41 42.05 9.67
N SER A 508 -12.09 41.90 9.72
CA SER A 508 -11.34 40.98 8.86
C SER A 508 -11.83 39.54 8.99
N SER A 509 -12.13 39.07 10.21
CA SER A 509 -12.69 37.74 10.42
C SER A 509 -14.09 37.56 9.82
N VAL A 510 -14.93 38.59 9.85
CA VAL A 510 -16.27 38.55 9.22
C VAL A 510 -16.14 38.46 7.70
N TYR A 511 -15.24 39.24 7.09
CA TYR A 511 -14.96 39.14 5.65
C TYR A 511 -14.40 37.77 5.29
N ALA A 512 -13.43 37.27 6.07
CA ALA A 512 -12.84 35.96 5.88
C ALA A 512 -13.88 34.84 5.95
N LEU A 513 -14.81 34.90 6.91
CA LEU A 513 -15.91 33.94 7.03
C LEU A 513 -16.80 33.94 5.78
N GLY A 514 -17.24 35.12 5.34
CA GLY A 514 -18.11 35.24 4.17
C GLY A 514 -17.45 34.72 2.89
N VAL A 515 -16.23 35.18 2.60
CA VAL A 515 -15.48 34.78 1.40
C VAL A 515 -15.12 33.30 1.43
N SER A 516 -14.66 32.78 2.58
CA SER A 516 -14.28 31.36 2.69
C SER A 516 -15.49 30.44 2.57
N THR A 517 -16.66 30.84 3.09
CA THR A 517 -17.92 30.09 2.95
C THR A 517 -18.33 29.97 1.47
N LEU A 518 -18.28 31.08 0.74
CA LEU A 518 -18.55 31.09 -0.70
C LEU A 518 -17.55 30.21 -1.46
N ALA A 519 -16.27 30.29 -1.10
CA ALA A 519 -15.22 29.48 -1.70
C ALA A 519 -15.43 27.98 -1.42
N LEU A 520 -15.75 27.57 -0.20
CA LEU A 520 -16.05 26.18 0.14
C LEU A 520 -17.28 25.67 -0.64
N GLY A 521 -18.35 26.48 -0.71
CA GLY A 521 -19.52 26.15 -1.52
C GLY A 521 -19.16 25.94 -2.99
N PHE A 522 -18.36 26.84 -3.56
CA PHE A 522 -17.86 26.71 -4.92
C PHE A 522 -17.02 25.45 -5.14
N MET A 523 -16.11 25.12 -4.21
CA MET A 523 -15.28 23.92 -4.29
C MET A 523 -16.10 22.64 -4.27
N ILE A 524 -17.12 22.56 -3.41
CA ILE A 524 -18.02 21.41 -3.33
C ILE A 524 -18.86 21.28 -4.62
N SER A 525 -19.24 22.40 -5.25
CA SER A 525 -20.05 22.40 -6.46
C SER A 525 -19.28 22.11 -7.74
N PHE A 526 -18.01 22.53 -7.84
CA PHE A 526 -17.24 22.52 -9.09
C PHE A 526 -15.85 21.86 -8.95
N ALA A 527 -15.80 20.73 -8.25
CA ALA A 527 -14.58 19.98 -7.95
C ALA A 527 -13.66 19.71 -9.16
N GLU A 528 -14.21 19.23 -10.28
CA GLU A 528 -13.44 18.87 -11.48
C GLU A 528 -12.82 20.09 -12.18
N VAL A 529 -13.49 21.24 -12.09
CA VAL A 529 -13.09 22.48 -12.75
C VAL A 529 -12.17 23.31 -11.84
N LEU A 530 -12.27 23.11 -10.52
CA LEU A 530 -11.50 23.83 -9.50
C LEU A 530 -10.00 23.78 -9.73
N ILE A 531 -9.45 22.58 -9.99
CA ILE A 531 -8.00 22.40 -10.18
C ILE A 531 -7.50 23.21 -11.38
N LYS A 532 -8.25 23.17 -12.50
CA LYS A 532 -7.92 23.95 -13.70
C LYS A 532 -8.03 25.44 -13.44
N LEU A 533 -9.12 25.88 -12.82
CA LEU A 533 -9.35 27.29 -12.50
C LEU A 533 -8.29 27.85 -11.56
N ALA A 534 -7.88 27.11 -10.53
CA ALA A 534 -6.86 27.57 -9.59
C ALA A 534 -5.50 27.76 -10.27
N LEU A 535 -5.10 26.84 -11.16
CA LEU A 535 -3.86 26.96 -11.93
C LEU A 535 -3.89 28.17 -12.88
N PHE A 536 -4.96 28.34 -13.64
CA PHE A 536 -5.11 29.51 -14.54
C PHE A 536 -5.22 30.81 -13.76
N PHE A 537 -6.00 30.83 -12.68
CA PHE A 537 -6.17 31.98 -11.81
C PHE A 537 -4.82 32.46 -11.29
N ASN A 538 -3.95 31.56 -10.85
CA ASN A 538 -2.65 31.92 -10.32
C ASN A 538 -1.76 32.61 -11.39
N ILE A 539 -1.72 32.07 -12.61
CA ILE A 539 -0.98 32.66 -13.74
C ILE A 539 -1.50 34.07 -14.05
N ILE A 540 -2.83 34.21 -14.16
CA ILE A 540 -3.50 35.48 -14.45
C ILE A 540 -3.26 36.48 -13.32
N PHE A 541 -3.41 36.05 -12.07
CA PHE A 541 -3.28 36.89 -10.89
C PHE A 541 -1.89 37.51 -10.78
N PHE A 542 -0.83 36.70 -10.89
CA PHE A 542 0.53 37.21 -10.88
C PHE A 542 0.85 38.04 -12.13
N GLY A 543 0.28 37.71 -13.28
CA GLY A 543 0.41 38.53 -14.49
C GLY A 543 -0.21 39.92 -14.33
N VAL A 544 -1.40 40.01 -13.74
CA VAL A 544 -2.09 41.26 -13.44
C VAL A 544 -1.32 42.08 -12.40
N LEU A 545 -0.85 41.45 -11.32
CA LEU A 545 0.00 42.11 -10.31
C LEU A 545 1.32 42.63 -10.91
N ALA A 546 1.93 41.89 -11.83
CA ALA A 546 3.13 42.33 -12.53
C ALA A 546 2.85 43.60 -13.36
N ILE A 547 1.73 43.64 -14.07
CA ILE A 547 1.30 44.83 -14.83
C ILE A 547 1.07 46.02 -13.91
N PHE A 548 0.30 45.85 -12.82
CA PHE A 548 0.04 46.93 -11.87
C PHE A 548 1.31 47.44 -11.19
N SER A 549 2.21 46.54 -10.80
CA SER A 549 3.50 46.91 -10.18
C SER A 549 4.41 47.65 -11.16
N PHE A 550 4.39 47.27 -12.44
CA PHE A 550 5.12 47.96 -13.50
C PHE A 550 4.56 49.36 -13.74
N LEU A 551 3.23 49.50 -13.81
CA LEU A 551 2.54 50.79 -13.95
C LEU A 551 2.76 51.69 -12.72
N GLY A 552 2.90 51.11 -11.52
CA GLY A 552 3.20 51.81 -10.27
C GLY A 552 4.69 52.16 -10.08
N GLY A 553 5.57 51.85 -11.03
CA GLY A 553 7.00 52.17 -10.97
C GLY A 553 7.85 51.22 -10.11
N ALA A 554 7.25 50.17 -9.52
CA ALA A 554 7.93 49.18 -8.70
C ALA A 554 8.51 48.05 -9.57
N ILE A 555 9.59 48.36 -10.31
CA ILE A 555 10.19 47.45 -11.32
C ILE A 555 10.61 46.10 -10.72
N GLY A 556 11.19 46.10 -9.51
CA GLY A 556 11.61 44.86 -8.84
C GLY A 556 10.44 43.93 -8.48
N ALA A 557 9.34 44.50 -7.98
CA ALA A 557 8.11 43.74 -7.69
C ALA A 557 7.46 43.22 -8.98
N ALA A 558 7.46 44.05 -10.04
CA ALA A 558 6.95 43.65 -11.34
C ALA A 558 7.72 42.45 -11.94
N LEU A 559 9.06 42.48 -11.86
CA LEU A 559 9.91 41.38 -12.32
C LEU A 559 9.66 40.11 -11.50
N MET A 560 9.55 40.22 -10.17
CA MET A 560 9.27 39.08 -9.30
C MET A 560 7.90 38.45 -9.62
N CYS A 561 6.84 39.26 -9.75
CA CYS A 561 5.51 38.78 -10.11
C CYS A 561 5.49 38.14 -11.51
N LEU A 562 6.23 38.69 -12.47
CA LEU A 562 6.37 38.10 -13.81
C LEU A 562 7.06 36.72 -13.74
N LEU A 563 8.14 36.60 -12.97
CA LEU A 563 8.83 35.34 -12.73
C LEU A 563 7.90 34.31 -12.06
N MET A 564 7.11 34.73 -11.06
CA MET A 564 6.12 33.85 -10.43
C MET A 564 5.02 33.41 -11.40
N SER A 565 4.53 34.30 -12.26
CA SER A 565 3.57 33.93 -13.31
C SER A 565 4.15 32.92 -14.30
N ALA A 566 5.40 33.12 -14.73
CA ALA A 566 6.12 32.21 -15.62
C ALA A 566 6.37 30.83 -14.97
N PHE A 567 6.78 30.82 -13.69
CA PHE A 567 6.94 29.59 -12.92
C PHE A 567 5.62 28.83 -12.76
N SER A 568 4.53 29.53 -12.42
CA SER A 568 3.20 28.92 -12.31
C SER A 568 2.71 28.37 -13.65
N ALA A 569 3.01 29.03 -14.77
CA ALA A 569 2.69 28.53 -16.11
C ALA A 569 3.50 27.28 -16.46
N TYR A 570 4.80 27.26 -16.13
CA TYR A 570 5.65 26.09 -16.29
C TYR A 570 5.18 24.92 -15.41
N TYR A 571 4.85 25.18 -14.15
CA TYR A 571 4.30 24.19 -13.24
C TYR A 571 2.99 23.61 -13.80
N ALA A 572 2.04 24.47 -14.20
CA ALA A 572 0.77 24.05 -14.77
C ALA A 572 0.94 23.18 -16.02
N TYR A 573 1.93 23.49 -16.87
CA TYR A 573 2.29 22.64 -18.01
C TYR A 573 2.82 21.27 -17.58
N ARG A 574 3.70 21.21 -16.58
CA ARG A 574 4.29 19.96 -16.08
C ARG A 574 3.28 19.05 -15.38
N VAL A 575 2.32 19.63 -14.66
CA VAL A 575 1.32 18.86 -13.91
C VAL A 575 0.06 18.51 -14.70
N TRP A 576 -0.05 18.96 -15.94
CA TRP A 576 -1.29 18.86 -16.73
C TRP A 576 -1.78 17.41 -16.88
N ASP A 577 -0.86 16.47 -17.12
CA ASP A 577 -1.19 15.05 -17.30
C ASP A 577 -1.66 14.36 -16.01
N ARG A 578 -1.40 14.96 -14.84
CA ARG A 578 -1.78 14.44 -13.53
C ARG A 578 -3.14 14.97 -13.04
N ILE A 579 -3.71 15.96 -13.72
CA ILE A 579 -5.00 16.57 -13.36
C ILE A 579 -6.13 15.52 -13.24
N PRO A 580 -6.27 14.52 -14.14
CA PRO A 580 -7.34 13.53 -14.04
C PRO A 580 -7.29 12.72 -12.73
N PHE A 581 -6.10 12.32 -12.28
CA PHE A 581 -5.92 11.63 -11.00
C PHE A 581 -6.33 12.50 -9.82
N ALA A 582 -5.81 13.73 -9.75
CA ALA A 582 -6.13 14.66 -8.66
C ALA A 582 -7.62 15.00 -8.63
N ALA A 583 -8.24 15.18 -9.80
CA ALA A 583 -9.67 15.43 -9.93
C ALA A 583 -10.51 14.23 -9.44
N ALA A 584 -10.18 13.00 -9.83
CA ALA A 584 -10.92 11.82 -9.38
C ALA A 584 -10.88 11.64 -7.86
N ASN A 585 -9.69 11.81 -7.25
CA ASN A 585 -9.57 11.74 -5.78
C ASN A 585 -10.33 12.87 -5.09
N LEU A 586 -10.33 14.08 -5.66
CA LEU A 586 -11.07 15.23 -5.15
C LEU A 586 -12.59 15.02 -5.25
N VAL A 587 -13.09 14.50 -6.36
CA VAL A 587 -14.52 14.17 -6.54
C VAL A 587 -14.96 13.12 -5.53
N THR A 588 -14.18 12.05 -5.35
CA THR A 588 -14.49 11.01 -4.35
C THR A 588 -14.54 11.60 -2.94
N ALA A 589 -13.53 12.39 -2.56
CA ALA A 589 -13.47 13.02 -1.25
C ALA A 589 -14.65 13.97 -0.99
N LEU A 590 -14.98 14.83 -1.97
CA LEU A 590 -16.10 15.76 -1.85
C LEU A 590 -17.46 15.06 -1.88
N THR A 591 -17.56 13.90 -2.52
CA THR A 591 -18.76 13.06 -2.45
C THR A 591 -18.96 12.51 -1.03
N ALA A 592 -17.87 12.05 -0.38
CA ALA A 592 -17.91 11.64 1.03
C ALA A 592 -18.31 12.79 1.97
N VAL A 593 -17.76 13.99 1.73
CA VAL A 593 -18.12 15.21 2.48
C VAL A 593 -19.58 15.61 2.24
N ARG A 594 -20.08 15.50 1.00
CA ARG A 594 -21.48 15.80 0.67
C ARG A 594 -22.45 14.80 1.28
N ALA A 595 -22.08 13.52 1.36
CA ALA A 595 -22.85 12.50 2.08
C ALA A 595 -22.92 12.79 3.59
N ASN A 596 -21.91 13.48 4.13
CA ASN A 596 -21.77 13.85 5.53
C ASN A 596 -21.72 15.38 5.73
N MET A 597 -22.79 16.09 5.38
CA MET A 597 -22.85 17.55 5.53
C MET A 597 -22.59 18.06 6.96
N GLY A 598 -22.68 17.19 7.98
CA GLY A 598 -22.28 17.49 9.35
C GLY A 598 -20.82 17.90 9.48
N LEU A 599 -19.93 17.40 8.61
CA LEU A 599 -18.54 17.84 8.57
C LEU A 599 -18.43 19.34 8.33
N ALA A 600 -19.31 19.92 7.51
CA ALA A 600 -19.35 21.37 7.31
C ALA A 600 -19.74 22.09 8.61
N CYS A 601 -20.72 21.57 9.38
CA CYS A 601 -21.10 22.15 10.68
C CYS A 601 -19.93 22.18 11.67
N TYR A 602 -19.15 21.09 11.77
CA TYR A 602 -17.96 21.07 12.64
C TYR A 602 -16.83 21.95 12.12
N ALA A 603 -16.70 22.10 10.79
CA ALA A 603 -15.77 23.06 10.21
C ALA A 603 -16.15 24.50 10.55
N TYR A 604 -17.43 24.88 10.44
CA TYR A 604 -17.91 26.19 10.88
C TYR A 604 -17.78 26.39 12.40
N LEU A 605 -18.01 25.34 13.19
CA LEU A 605 -17.74 25.38 14.63
C LEU A 605 -16.26 25.67 14.92
N SER A 606 -15.36 25.02 14.19
CA SER A 606 -13.92 25.27 14.30
C SER A 606 -13.53 26.70 13.91
N LEU A 607 -14.23 27.30 12.94
CA LEU A 607 -14.05 28.72 12.59
C LEU A 607 -14.51 29.66 13.69
N VAL A 608 -15.64 29.38 14.34
CA VAL A 608 -16.11 30.17 15.49
C VAL A 608 -15.11 30.07 16.64
N ILE A 609 -14.61 28.85 16.93
CA ILE A 609 -13.57 28.64 17.94
C ILE A 609 -12.29 29.41 17.57
N LEU A 610 -11.85 29.35 16.31
CA LEU A 610 -10.67 30.07 15.83
C LEU A 610 -10.86 31.59 15.91
N PHE A 611 -12.05 32.10 15.59
CA PHE A 611 -12.38 33.52 15.74
C PHE A 611 -12.29 33.96 17.21
N SER A 612 -12.96 33.23 18.10
CA SER A 612 -12.91 33.49 19.54
C SER A 612 -11.48 33.41 20.07
N TRP A 613 -10.69 32.44 19.59
CA TRP A 613 -9.28 32.32 19.92
C TRP A 613 -8.46 33.50 19.41
N SER A 614 -8.67 33.94 18.17
CA SER A 614 -7.93 35.07 17.58
C SER A 614 -8.22 36.37 18.31
N PHE A 615 -9.48 36.59 18.71
CA PHE A 615 -9.88 37.72 19.54
C PHE A 615 -9.22 37.66 20.93
N PHE A 616 -9.30 36.51 21.59
CA PHE A 616 -8.70 36.30 22.90
C PHE A 616 -7.17 36.44 22.87
N TRP A 617 -6.54 35.87 21.86
CA TRP A 617 -5.11 35.97 21.62
C TRP A 617 -4.69 37.42 21.40
N ALA A 618 -5.45 38.20 20.62
CA ALA A 618 -5.15 39.61 20.36
C ALA A 618 -5.22 40.46 21.64
N ILE A 619 -6.24 40.26 22.48
CA ILE A 619 -6.33 40.96 23.78
C ILE A 619 -5.14 40.60 24.67
N SER A 620 -4.83 39.30 24.79
CA SER A 620 -3.74 38.82 25.63
C SER A 620 -2.38 39.33 25.13
N SER A 621 -2.13 39.30 23.82
CA SER A 621 -0.87 39.74 23.22
C SER A 621 -0.68 41.25 23.33
N ILE A 622 -1.68 42.05 22.96
CA ILE A 622 -1.62 43.52 23.03
C ILE A 622 -1.45 43.98 24.47
N SER A 623 -2.21 43.42 25.42
CA SER A 623 -2.12 43.80 26.84
C SER A 623 -0.78 43.42 27.47
N THR A 624 -0.26 42.23 27.15
CA THR A 624 1.04 41.77 27.64
C THR A 624 2.17 42.60 27.05
N MET A 625 2.10 42.91 25.76
CA MET A 625 3.03 43.82 25.11
C MET A 625 3.01 45.22 25.73
N TYR A 626 1.83 45.77 25.95
CA TYR A 626 1.67 47.11 26.52
C TYR A 626 2.37 47.22 27.88
N VAL A 627 2.07 46.29 28.79
CA VAL A 627 2.59 46.32 30.17
C VAL A 627 4.07 45.92 30.24
N LEU A 628 4.47 44.80 29.64
CA LEU A 628 5.84 44.28 29.77
C LEU A 628 6.82 44.94 28.79
N GLY A 629 6.34 45.38 27.62
CA GLY A 629 7.11 46.15 26.65
C GLY A 629 7.28 47.62 27.04
N GLY A 630 6.54 48.10 28.04
CA GLY A 630 6.55 49.49 28.49
C GLY A 630 6.09 50.44 27.39
N CYS A 631 5.01 50.09 26.70
CA CYS A 631 4.55 50.84 25.53
C CYS A 631 3.69 52.04 25.95
N ASN A 632 3.73 53.13 25.19
CA ASN A 632 2.79 54.25 25.35
C ASN A 632 1.38 53.87 24.79
N PRO A 633 0.33 54.68 25.04
CA PRO A 633 -1.01 54.46 24.47
C PRO A 633 -1.05 54.36 22.93
N GLN A 634 -0.01 54.85 22.25
CA GLN A 634 0.22 54.77 20.80
C GLN A 634 0.95 53.48 20.36
N LEU A 635 1.20 52.56 21.29
CA LEU A 635 1.86 51.27 21.05
C LEU A 635 3.34 51.36 20.62
N GLU A 636 4.01 52.47 20.93
CA GLU A 636 5.47 52.60 20.78
C GLU A 636 6.16 52.03 22.02
N CYS A 637 6.91 50.94 21.83
CA CYS A 637 7.55 50.21 22.91
C CYS A 637 9.05 50.52 22.97
N GLN A 638 9.58 50.84 24.16
CA GLN A 638 10.99 51.20 24.35
C GLN A 638 11.91 49.98 24.58
N ASN A 639 11.35 48.84 25.00
CA ASN A 639 12.12 47.66 25.41
C ASN A 639 12.24 46.60 24.30
N GLU A 640 13.43 46.04 24.10
CA GLU A 640 13.65 44.88 23.20
C GLU A 640 12.86 43.61 23.61
N VAL A 641 12.40 43.56 24.88
CA VAL A 641 11.56 42.48 25.41
C VAL A 641 10.25 42.36 24.61
N GLY A 642 9.72 43.46 24.06
CA GLY A 642 8.48 43.48 23.29
C GLY A 642 8.51 42.56 22.06
N SER A 643 9.62 42.55 21.32
CA SER A 643 9.78 41.70 20.13
C SER A 643 9.80 40.21 20.47
N SER A 644 10.45 39.84 21.59
CA SER A 644 10.49 38.45 22.06
C SER A 644 9.11 37.96 22.53
N ILE A 645 8.32 38.84 23.16
CA ILE A 645 6.94 38.55 23.56
C ILE A 645 6.09 38.29 22.32
N ILE A 646 6.12 39.16 21.31
CA ILE A 646 5.38 38.97 20.05
C ILE A 646 5.71 37.61 19.44
N PHE A 647 7.00 37.27 19.35
CA PHE A 647 7.45 36.00 18.77
C PHE A 647 6.84 34.78 19.48
N LEU A 648 6.85 34.75 20.81
CA LEU A 648 6.24 33.67 21.59
C LEU A 648 4.72 33.61 21.40
N PHE A 649 4.05 34.77 21.32
CA PHE A 649 2.62 34.84 21.02
C PHE A 649 2.32 34.33 19.60
N LEU A 650 3.16 34.62 18.60
CA LEU A 650 3.00 34.11 17.24
C LEU A 650 3.16 32.58 17.17
N ILE A 651 4.14 32.01 17.88
CA ILE A 651 4.27 30.54 18.01
C ILE A 651 3.01 29.94 18.64
N SER A 652 2.52 30.58 19.70
CA SER A 652 1.27 30.19 20.36
C SER A 652 0.07 30.23 19.40
N TYR A 653 -0.05 31.31 18.63
CA TYR A 653 -1.14 31.46 17.65
C TYR A 653 -1.09 30.38 16.59
N TYR A 654 0.11 30.15 16.05
CA TYR A 654 0.38 29.11 15.06
C TYR A 654 0.02 27.71 15.59
N TRP A 655 0.49 27.37 16.79
CA TRP A 655 0.24 26.05 17.37
C TRP A 655 -1.25 25.79 17.57
N THR A 656 -2.01 26.77 18.08
CA THR A 656 -3.46 26.62 18.24
C THR A 656 -4.20 26.51 16.91
N ILE A 657 -3.82 27.29 15.88
CA ILE A 657 -4.39 27.13 14.53
C ILE A 657 -4.16 25.71 14.01
N GLN A 658 -2.93 25.19 14.15
CA GLN A 658 -2.61 23.83 13.72
C GLN A 658 -3.41 22.79 14.51
N VAL A 659 -3.58 22.95 15.83
CA VAL A 659 -4.40 22.04 16.64
C VAL A 659 -5.86 22.05 16.17
N ILE A 660 -6.46 23.23 15.96
CA ILE A 660 -7.85 23.34 15.48
C ILE A 660 -7.99 22.69 14.10
N SER A 661 -7.06 22.98 13.17
CA SER A 661 -7.09 22.40 11.82
C SER A 661 -6.89 20.88 11.85
N ASN A 662 -6.03 20.35 12.71
CA ASN A 662 -5.77 18.92 12.81
C ASN A 662 -6.88 18.18 13.57
N VAL A 663 -7.63 18.83 14.46
CA VAL A 663 -8.89 18.30 15.00
C VAL A 663 -9.91 18.10 13.87
N VAL A 664 -10.05 19.07 12.97
CA VAL A 664 -10.89 18.92 11.77
C VAL A 664 -10.36 17.79 10.89
N HIS A 665 -9.03 17.67 10.75
CA HIS A 665 -8.40 16.61 9.96
C HIS A 665 -8.71 15.21 10.47
N VAL A 666 -8.48 14.96 11.76
CA VAL A 666 -8.74 13.66 12.39
C VAL A 666 -10.23 13.34 12.38
N THR A 667 -11.10 14.33 12.61
CA THR A 667 -12.56 14.16 12.57
C THR A 667 -13.05 13.79 11.17
N THR A 668 -12.54 14.50 10.15
CA THR A 668 -12.86 14.24 8.74
C THR A 668 -12.35 12.87 8.33
N SER A 669 -11.13 12.50 8.75
CA SER A 669 -10.52 11.21 8.42
C SER A 669 -11.31 10.04 9.01
N GLY A 670 -11.72 10.14 10.28
CA GLY A 670 -12.58 9.13 10.91
C GLY A 670 -13.91 9.00 10.19
N THR A 671 -14.56 10.12 9.84
CA THR A 671 -15.86 10.12 9.16
C THR A 671 -15.79 9.57 7.75
N VAL A 672 -14.82 10.03 6.94
CA VAL A 672 -14.62 9.57 5.56
C VAL A 672 -14.20 8.10 5.55
N GLY A 673 -13.40 7.66 6.54
CA GLY A 673 -13.12 6.26 6.78
C GLY A 673 -14.37 5.42 7.04
N THR A 674 -15.26 5.87 7.93
CA THR A 674 -16.53 5.17 8.16
C THR A 674 -17.41 5.17 6.90
N TRP A 675 -17.47 6.27 6.15
CA TRP A 675 -18.19 6.33 4.86
C TRP A 675 -17.62 5.38 3.80
N TRP A 676 -16.30 5.18 3.82
CA TRP A 676 -15.61 4.26 2.94
C TRP A 676 -15.96 2.80 3.23
N MET A 677 -15.94 2.42 4.51
CA MET A 677 -16.04 1.02 4.96
C MET A 677 -17.49 0.61 5.27
N MET A 678 -18.29 1.50 5.85
CA MET A 678 -19.63 1.28 6.38
C MET A 678 -20.55 2.48 6.05
N PRO A 679 -20.95 2.67 4.78
CA PRO A 679 -21.69 3.86 4.33
C PRO A 679 -23.04 4.07 5.06
N GLU A 680 -23.69 3.00 5.55
CA GLU A 680 -24.95 3.11 6.30
C GLU A 680 -24.81 3.92 7.60
N GLU A 681 -23.65 3.84 8.27
CA GLU A 681 -23.38 4.57 9.52
C GLU A 681 -22.96 6.04 9.28
N ALA A 682 -22.61 6.37 8.04
CA ALA A 682 -22.05 7.66 7.62
C ALA A 682 -22.88 8.31 6.50
N ASN A 683 -24.19 8.12 6.51
CA ASN A 683 -25.13 8.80 5.62
C ASN A 683 -26.00 9.78 6.41
N GLY A 684 -25.93 11.07 6.06
CA GLY A 684 -26.79 12.11 6.61
C GLY A 684 -26.04 13.28 7.25
N CYS A 685 -26.76 14.39 7.46
CA CYS A 685 -26.21 15.64 8.01
C CYS A 685 -25.68 15.49 9.45
N CYS A 686 -26.20 14.54 10.23
CA CYS A 686 -25.80 14.31 11.63
C CYS A 686 -25.51 12.83 11.88
N SER A 687 -24.71 12.20 11.02
CA SER A 687 -24.35 10.78 11.17
C SER A 687 -23.60 10.52 12.47
N GLN A 688 -23.78 9.33 13.05
CA GLN A 688 -23.08 8.94 14.28
C GLN A 688 -21.56 8.94 14.07
N ALA A 689 -21.11 8.60 12.87
CA ALA A 689 -19.72 8.65 12.45
C ALA A 689 -19.05 10.02 12.70
N VAL A 690 -19.71 11.13 12.34
CA VAL A 690 -19.16 12.48 12.53
C VAL A 690 -18.99 12.80 14.01
N ARG A 691 -20.04 12.56 14.80
CA ARG A 691 -20.05 12.84 16.24
C ARG A 691 -19.01 12.00 16.98
N ASP A 692 -18.92 10.72 16.67
CA ASP A 692 -18.04 9.79 17.35
C ASP A 692 -16.56 10.08 16.96
N SER A 693 -16.32 10.45 15.70
CA SER A 693 -15.00 10.90 15.24
C SER A 693 -14.56 12.21 15.90
N TYR A 694 -15.47 13.19 16.03
CA TYR A 694 -15.20 14.46 16.72
C TYR A 694 -14.97 14.26 18.23
N CYS A 695 -15.78 13.41 18.86
CA CYS A 695 -15.60 13.09 20.28
C CYS A 695 -14.23 12.43 20.51
N ARG A 696 -13.83 11.47 19.67
CA ARG A 696 -12.52 10.83 19.74
C ARG A 696 -11.36 11.81 19.52
N SER A 697 -11.47 12.73 18.56
CA SER A 697 -10.43 13.73 18.29
C SER A 697 -10.24 14.69 19.47
N MET A 698 -11.32 15.06 20.17
CA MET A 698 -11.29 15.95 21.35
C MET A 698 -11.01 15.24 22.68
N THR A 699 -10.99 13.90 22.72
CA THR A 699 -10.79 13.14 23.97
C THR A 699 -9.60 12.19 23.86
N THR A 700 -9.82 11.01 23.27
CA THR A 700 -8.84 9.93 23.27
C THR A 700 -7.62 10.22 22.41
N SER A 701 -7.78 10.98 21.32
CA SER A 701 -6.70 11.27 20.37
C SER A 701 -6.16 12.70 20.48
N PHE A 702 -6.67 13.51 21.40
CA PHE A 702 -6.33 14.94 21.51
C PHE A 702 -4.84 15.17 21.74
N GLY A 703 -4.21 14.37 22.61
CA GLY A 703 -2.76 14.45 22.85
C GLY A 703 -1.92 14.19 21.60
N SER A 704 -2.31 13.20 20.79
CA SER A 704 -1.65 12.87 19.52
C SER A 704 -1.76 14.04 18.53
N ILE A 705 -2.91 14.73 18.53
CA ILE A 705 -3.16 15.91 17.69
C ILE A 705 -2.28 17.07 18.12
N CYS A 706 -2.20 17.36 19.43
CA CYS A 706 -1.34 18.41 19.97
C CYS A 706 0.15 18.19 19.65
N LEU A 707 0.62 16.95 19.79
CA LEU A 707 1.98 16.55 19.43
C LEU A 707 2.28 16.78 17.94
N GLY A 708 1.44 16.23 17.06
CA GLY A 708 1.62 16.37 15.62
C GLY A 708 1.58 17.83 15.17
N SER A 709 0.69 18.64 15.75
CA SER A 709 0.51 20.06 15.41
C SER A 709 1.71 20.94 15.78
N LEU A 710 2.52 20.52 16.76
CA LEU A 710 3.74 21.23 17.16
C LEU A 710 4.93 20.86 16.28
N ILE A 711 5.10 19.55 16.04
CA ILE A 711 6.35 19.00 15.50
C ILE A 711 6.35 18.93 13.97
N VAL A 712 5.24 18.53 13.34
CA VAL A 712 5.20 18.29 11.88
C VAL A 712 5.57 19.54 11.10
N ALA A 713 5.01 20.67 11.49
CA ALA A 713 5.28 21.97 10.88
C ALA A 713 6.75 22.40 11.01
N VAL A 714 7.31 22.24 12.21
CA VAL A 714 8.70 22.62 12.51
C VAL A 714 9.66 21.73 11.73
N LEU A 715 9.42 20.41 11.69
CA LEU A 715 10.26 19.50 10.91
C LEU A 715 10.17 19.76 9.41
N GLN A 716 8.98 20.07 8.87
CA GLN A 716 8.81 20.45 7.47
C GLN A 716 9.57 21.75 7.16
N ALA A 717 9.43 22.79 7.98
CA ALA A 717 10.14 24.05 7.79
C ALA A 717 11.67 23.86 7.88
N ILE A 718 12.16 23.10 8.87
CA ILE A 718 13.58 22.78 9.02
C ILE A 718 14.09 22.04 7.79
N LYS A 719 13.34 21.05 7.27
CA LYS A 719 13.71 20.32 6.06
C LYS A 719 13.89 21.26 4.86
N GLU A 720 12.93 22.14 4.62
CA GLU A 720 12.99 23.06 3.47
C GLU A 720 14.16 24.05 3.60
N VAL A 721 14.41 24.58 4.81
CA VAL A 721 15.55 25.46 5.09
C VAL A 721 16.87 24.72 4.91
N LEU A 722 17.00 23.49 5.38
CA LEU A 722 18.22 22.69 5.24
C LEU A 722 18.49 22.28 3.79
N HIS A 723 17.45 21.98 3.01
CA HIS A 723 17.60 21.73 1.57
C HIS A 723 18.07 22.98 0.83
N HIS A 724 17.59 24.17 1.19
CA HIS A 724 18.08 25.43 0.63
C HIS A 724 19.52 25.74 1.07
N ALA A 725 19.85 25.52 2.35
CA ALA A 725 21.19 25.72 2.90
C ALA A 725 22.24 24.78 2.29
N ARG A 726 21.83 23.67 1.68
CA ARG A 726 22.71 22.76 0.92
C ARG A 726 23.21 23.38 -0.40
N GLU A 727 22.44 24.28 -1.01
CA GLU A 727 22.78 24.89 -2.30
C GLU A 727 23.72 26.10 -2.16
N GLU A 728 23.72 26.78 -1.01
CA GLU A 728 24.69 27.84 -0.70
C GLU A 728 26.00 27.28 -0.08
N HIS A 729 27.14 27.77 -0.56
CA HIS A 729 28.46 27.15 -0.40
C HIS A 729 28.98 26.95 1.05
N GLY A 730 29.59 25.77 1.29
CA GLY A 730 30.57 25.52 2.36
C GLY A 730 30.67 24.05 2.78
N SER A 731 31.81 23.39 2.53
CA SER A 731 31.97 21.93 2.73
C SER A 731 31.72 21.41 4.16
N ALA A 732 31.92 22.26 5.18
CA ALA A 732 31.65 21.91 6.58
C ALA A 732 30.15 22.04 6.94
N LEU A 733 29.48 23.07 6.44
CA LEU A 733 28.05 23.30 6.64
C LEU A 733 27.22 22.28 5.85
N ALA A 734 27.68 21.90 4.65
CA ALA A 734 27.07 20.84 3.85
C ALA A 734 27.15 19.47 4.52
N CYS A 735 28.26 19.12 5.18
CA CYS A 735 28.40 17.83 5.88
C CYS A 735 27.49 17.75 7.12
N CYS A 736 27.44 18.83 7.91
CA CYS A 736 26.50 18.94 9.03
C CYS A 736 25.05 18.94 8.54
N ALA A 737 24.75 19.64 7.44
CA ALA A 737 23.42 19.65 6.82
C ALA A 737 23.04 18.25 6.32
N GLU A 738 23.93 17.47 5.71
CA GLU A 738 23.65 16.09 5.30
C GLU A 738 23.31 15.19 6.50
N CYS A 739 24.06 15.30 7.60
CA CYS A 739 23.75 14.56 8.82
C CYS A 739 22.38 14.97 9.40
N ILE A 740 22.10 16.28 9.47
CA ILE A 740 20.85 16.80 10.01
C ILE A 740 19.67 16.48 9.07
N ILE A 741 19.86 16.53 7.75
CA ILE A 741 18.87 16.12 6.76
C ILE A 741 18.56 14.64 6.93
N GLY A 742 19.56 13.76 7.05
CA GLY A 742 19.32 12.34 7.34
C GLY A 742 18.55 12.11 8.64
N CYS A 743 18.84 12.89 9.69
CA CYS A 743 18.07 12.87 10.94
C CYS A 743 16.63 13.36 10.75
N VAL A 744 16.43 14.47 10.03
CA VAL A 744 15.10 15.06 9.78
C VAL A 744 14.26 14.17 8.87
N GLU A 745 14.86 13.54 7.85
CA GLU A 745 14.20 12.55 6.99
C GLU A 745 13.77 11.31 7.78
N SER A 746 14.63 10.83 8.68
CA SER A 746 14.29 9.76 9.62
C SER A 746 13.15 10.15 10.55
N LEU A 747 13.11 11.41 11.01
CA LEU A 747 12.02 11.91 11.86
C LEU A 747 10.72 12.07 11.07
N MET A 748 10.76 12.55 9.82
CA MET A 748 9.58 12.68 8.98
C MET A 748 8.88 11.35 8.68
N GLU A 749 9.59 10.21 8.74
CA GLU A 749 8.96 8.89 8.65
C GLU A 749 7.90 8.69 9.74
N TYR A 750 8.13 9.25 10.93
CA TYR A 750 7.22 9.15 12.07
C TYR A 750 6.37 10.40 12.26
N PHE A 751 6.87 11.57 11.86
CA PHE A 751 6.21 12.86 12.02
C PHE A 751 5.81 13.43 10.66
N ASN A 752 4.74 12.87 10.10
CA ASN A 752 4.17 13.31 8.83
C ASN A 752 2.67 13.60 8.94
N LYS A 753 2.14 14.33 7.96
CA LYS A 753 0.71 14.68 7.89
C LYS A 753 -0.20 13.46 7.72
N TRP A 754 0.29 12.38 7.11
CA TRP A 754 -0.48 11.15 6.89
C TRP A 754 -0.77 10.40 8.20
N ALA A 755 0.06 10.60 9.23
CA ALA A 755 -0.16 10.07 10.56
C ALA A 755 -1.52 10.50 11.15
N PHE A 756 -1.97 11.73 10.88
CA PHE A 756 -3.28 12.21 11.36
C PHE A 756 -4.45 11.40 10.79
N VAL A 757 -4.33 10.88 9.57
CA VAL A 757 -5.36 10.01 8.98
C VAL A 757 -5.47 8.72 9.79
N TYR A 758 -4.35 8.08 10.11
CA TYR A 758 -4.32 6.85 10.93
C TYR A 758 -4.76 7.10 12.39
N VAL A 759 -4.48 8.27 12.95
CA VAL A 759 -5.05 8.70 14.24
C VAL A 759 -6.59 8.80 14.14
N GLY A 760 -7.13 9.30 13.03
CA GLY A 760 -8.57 9.39 12.77
C GLY A 760 -9.24 8.04 12.54
N LEU A 761 -8.67 7.19 11.70
CA LEU A 761 -9.20 5.86 11.37
C LEU A 761 -9.13 4.91 12.57
N TYR A 762 -7.96 4.81 13.21
CA TYR A 762 -7.67 3.73 14.17
C TYR A 762 -7.43 4.20 15.60
N GLY A 763 -7.11 5.47 15.83
CA GLY A 763 -6.81 5.98 17.18
C GLY A 763 -5.45 5.52 17.73
N PHE A 764 -4.47 5.33 16.85
CA PHE A 764 -3.07 5.09 17.22
C PHE A 764 -2.43 6.31 17.91
N ARG A 765 -1.29 6.10 18.60
CA ARG A 765 -0.41 7.20 19.01
C ARG A 765 0.21 7.87 17.77
N PHE A 766 0.59 9.14 17.86
CA PHE A 766 1.01 9.89 16.67
C PHE A 766 2.22 9.26 15.94
N VAL A 767 3.28 8.92 16.69
CA VAL A 767 4.51 8.31 16.15
C VAL A 767 4.25 6.93 15.53
N GLU A 768 3.41 6.13 16.19
CA GLU A 768 3.00 4.80 15.72
C GLU A 768 2.17 4.91 14.43
N ALA A 769 1.24 5.88 14.38
CA ALA A 769 0.45 6.17 13.19
C ALA A 769 1.33 6.56 11.99
N GLY A 770 2.33 7.41 12.21
CA GLY A 770 3.28 7.83 11.17
C GLY A 770 4.09 6.68 10.59
N GLY A 771 4.65 5.82 11.46
CA GLY A 771 5.39 4.63 11.02
C GLY A 771 4.50 3.65 10.23
N ASN A 772 3.28 3.40 10.70
CA ASN A 772 2.36 2.46 10.07
C ASN A 772 1.88 2.94 8.68
N VAL A 773 1.52 4.22 8.54
CA VAL A 773 1.07 4.75 7.24
C VAL A 773 2.21 4.82 6.22
N MET A 774 3.43 5.17 6.64
CA MET A 774 4.60 5.17 5.75
C MET A 774 5.01 3.76 5.35
N LYS A 775 4.86 2.78 6.26
CA LYS A 775 5.01 1.36 5.94
C LYS A 775 3.99 0.91 4.88
N LEU A 776 2.71 1.27 5.03
CA LEU A 776 1.66 0.98 4.04
C LEU A 776 2.05 1.51 2.64
N PHE A 777 2.47 2.77 2.55
CA PHE A 777 2.84 3.36 1.27
C PHE A 777 4.06 2.69 0.62
N ARG A 778 5.05 2.26 1.42
CA ARG A 778 6.21 1.52 0.91
C ARG A 778 5.84 0.11 0.43
N GLU A 779 4.98 -0.60 1.17
CA GLU A 779 4.51 -1.93 0.78
C GLU A 779 3.68 -1.89 -0.51
N ARG A 780 2.97 -0.79 -0.76
CA ARG A 780 2.24 -0.54 -2.01
C ARG A 780 3.08 0.05 -3.15
N GLY A 781 4.28 0.55 -2.87
CA GLY A 781 5.09 1.30 -3.84
C GLY A 781 4.54 2.70 -4.17
N TRP A 782 3.68 3.26 -3.33
CA TRP A 782 2.98 4.53 -3.59
C TRP A 782 3.73 5.76 -3.07
N THR A 783 4.98 5.59 -2.63
CA THR A 783 5.83 6.70 -2.16
C THR A 783 6.02 7.77 -3.24
N SER A 784 6.06 7.40 -4.53
CA SER A 784 6.08 8.36 -5.64
C SER A 784 4.77 9.13 -5.79
N ILE A 785 3.63 8.43 -5.67
CA ILE A 785 2.28 9.00 -5.84
C ILE A 785 1.96 10.03 -4.76
N ILE A 786 2.30 9.75 -3.49
CA ILE A 786 2.03 10.66 -2.37
C ILE A 786 2.92 11.90 -2.38
N THR A 787 4.14 11.81 -2.94
CA THR A 787 5.07 12.93 -3.07
C THR A 787 4.64 13.87 -4.19
N ASP A 788 4.08 13.33 -5.28
CA ASP A 788 3.61 14.10 -6.44
C ASP A 788 2.17 14.66 -6.27
N TYR A 789 1.57 14.51 -5.08
CA TYR A 789 0.20 14.92 -4.81
C TYR A 789 0.04 16.45 -4.72
N MET A 790 -0.82 17.01 -5.59
CA MET A 790 -0.87 18.45 -5.89
C MET A 790 -2.05 19.25 -5.31
N ILE A 791 -2.95 18.62 -4.55
CA ILE A 791 -4.13 19.33 -4.00
C ILE A 791 -3.73 20.39 -2.97
N ASP A 792 -2.73 20.13 -2.14
CA ASP A 792 -2.29 21.12 -1.15
C ASP A 792 -1.74 22.38 -1.82
N THR A 793 -1.02 22.24 -2.94
CA THR A 793 -0.58 23.37 -3.76
C THR A 793 -1.77 24.15 -4.31
N VAL A 794 -2.80 23.47 -4.81
CA VAL A 794 -4.03 24.12 -5.32
C VAL A 794 -4.76 24.88 -4.21
N LEU A 795 -4.97 24.24 -3.06
CA LEU A 795 -5.65 24.85 -1.91
C LEU A 795 -4.83 26.02 -1.34
N PHE A 796 -3.51 25.94 -1.34
CA PHE A 796 -2.62 27.04 -0.95
C PHE A 796 -2.83 28.25 -1.87
N MET A 797 -2.88 28.07 -3.19
CA MET A 797 -3.09 29.17 -4.13
C MET A 797 -4.46 29.83 -3.96
N VAL A 798 -5.52 29.04 -3.73
CA VAL A 798 -6.86 29.59 -3.45
C VAL A 798 -6.87 30.34 -2.11
N SER A 799 -6.21 29.79 -1.09
CA SER A 799 -6.10 30.42 0.24
C SER A 799 -5.37 31.76 0.17
N LEU A 800 -4.30 31.85 -0.63
CA LEU A 800 -3.57 33.09 -0.88
C LEU A 800 -4.46 34.15 -1.56
N GLY A 801 -5.23 33.75 -2.56
CA GLY A 801 -6.19 34.64 -3.22
C GLY A 801 -7.24 35.21 -2.26
N ILE A 802 -7.77 34.36 -1.38
CA ILE A 802 -8.73 34.77 -0.34
C ILE A 802 -8.07 35.70 0.69
N ALA A 803 -6.87 35.38 1.15
CA ALA A 803 -6.12 36.20 2.11
C ALA A 803 -5.89 37.61 1.55
N ILE A 804 -5.50 37.74 0.29
CA ILE A 804 -5.30 39.04 -0.37
C ILE A 804 -6.63 39.79 -0.50
N LEU A 805 -7.71 39.11 -0.90
CA LEU A 805 -9.03 39.74 -0.99
C LEU A 805 -9.51 40.27 0.36
N VAL A 806 -9.35 39.49 1.44
CA VAL A 806 -9.69 39.92 2.80
C VAL A 806 -8.79 41.08 3.25
N GLY A 807 -7.49 41.04 2.94
CA GLY A 807 -6.56 42.15 3.20
C GLY A 807 -6.98 43.44 2.48
N ILE A 808 -7.41 43.37 1.22
CA ILE A 808 -7.91 44.53 0.46
C ILE A 808 -9.21 45.05 1.08
N LEU A 809 -10.15 44.17 1.47
CA LEU A 809 -11.39 44.58 2.14
C LEU A 809 -11.10 45.27 3.47
N ALA A 810 -10.16 44.76 4.26
CA ALA A 810 -9.70 45.37 5.51
C ALA A 810 -9.09 46.76 5.25
N MET A 811 -8.20 46.87 4.27
CA MET A 811 -7.62 48.15 3.85
C MET A 811 -8.69 49.16 3.40
N LEU A 812 -9.65 48.74 2.58
CA LEU A 812 -10.76 49.59 2.12
C LEU A 812 -11.62 50.08 3.29
N THR A 813 -11.83 49.24 4.31
CA THR A 813 -12.60 49.67 5.49
C THR A 813 -11.88 50.71 6.32
N SER A 814 -10.54 50.64 6.42
CA SER A 814 -9.74 51.70 7.01
C SER A 814 -9.81 53.00 6.20
N VAL A 815 -9.76 52.93 4.86
CA VAL A 815 -9.96 54.12 4.00
C VAL A 815 -11.33 54.74 4.22
N ILE A 816 -12.39 53.92 4.33
CA ILE A 816 -13.77 54.39 4.58
C ILE A 816 -13.90 55.03 5.96
N GLN A 817 -13.15 54.54 6.96
CA GLN A 817 -13.08 55.14 8.30
C GLN A 817 -12.31 56.47 8.33
N GLY A 818 -11.75 56.91 7.20
CA GLY A 818 -11.05 58.18 7.06
C GLY A 818 -9.54 58.07 7.28
N ASP A 819 -8.99 56.87 7.42
CA ASP A 819 -7.54 56.68 7.52
C ASP A 819 -6.89 56.90 6.15
N SER A 820 -6.02 57.90 6.08
CA SER A 820 -5.22 58.24 4.89
C SER A 820 -3.74 57.91 5.05
N ASP A 821 -3.33 57.44 6.23
CA ASP A 821 -1.95 57.07 6.52
C ASP A 821 -1.60 55.69 5.91
N GLY A 822 -0.54 55.68 5.09
CA GLY A 822 -0.06 54.47 4.42
C GLY A 822 0.38 53.38 5.39
N GLY A 823 0.89 53.73 6.58
CA GLY A 823 1.30 52.78 7.61
C GLY A 823 0.11 52.00 8.17
N LYS A 824 -0.95 52.70 8.58
CA LYS A 824 -2.21 52.10 9.06
C LYS A 824 -2.90 51.25 8.00
N LEU A 825 -2.94 51.73 6.76
CA LEU A 825 -3.50 50.99 5.63
C LEU A 825 -2.73 49.68 5.38
N GLY A 826 -1.39 49.74 5.44
CA GLY A 826 -0.54 48.55 5.34
C GLY A 826 -0.76 47.57 6.49
N LEU A 827 -0.90 48.06 7.73
CA LEU A 827 -1.16 47.22 8.90
C LEU A 827 -2.52 46.51 8.84
N SER A 828 -3.58 47.22 8.46
CA SER A 828 -4.92 46.63 8.24
C SER A 828 -4.91 45.58 7.13
N PHE A 829 -4.15 45.80 6.06
CA PHE A 829 -3.96 44.80 5.02
C PHE A 829 -3.29 43.53 5.56
N VAL A 830 -2.20 43.67 6.33
CA VAL A 830 -1.45 42.53 6.90
C VAL A 830 -2.30 41.74 7.88
N ILE A 831 -3.04 42.42 8.77
CA ILE A 831 -3.98 41.77 9.70
C ILE A 831 -5.05 41.01 8.93
N GLY A 832 -5.68 41.67 7.95
CA GLY A 832 -6.70 41.05 7.09
C GLY A 832 -6.16 39.84 6.32
N PHE A 833 -4.92 39.93 5.83
CA PHE A 833 -4.25 38.84 5.13
C PHE A 833 -4.01 37.63 6.05
N ILE A 834 -3.42 37.83 7.23
CA ILE A 834 -3.11 36.73 8.17
C ILE A 834 -4.39 36.05 8.66
N VAL A 835 -5.38 36.84 9.09
CA VAL A 835 -6.68 36.34 9.55
C VAL A 835 -7.39 35.62 8.42
N GLY A 836 -7.45 36.23 7.23
CA GLY A 836 -8.04 35.66 6.02
C GLY A 836 -7.41 34.31 5.67
N TYR A 837 -6.08 34.23 5.66
CA TYR A 837 -5.34 33.00 5.40
C TYR A 837 -5.66 31.92 6.46
N SER A 838 -5.56 32.25 7.75
CA SER A 838 -5.79 31.26 8.82
C SER A 838 -7.21 30.68 8.82
N MET A 839 -8.22 31.52 8.53
CA MET A 839 -9.61 31.09 8.54
C MET A 839 -9.94 30.27 7.30
N CYS A 840 -9.45 30.67 6.12
CA CYS A 840 -9.71 29.91 4.91
C CYS A 840 -9.01 28.54 4.92
N THR A 841 -7.76 28.45 5.40
CA THR A 841 -7.04 27.17 5.48
C THR A 841 -7.71 26.20 6.45
N THR A 842 -8.25 26.70 7.57
CA THR A 842 -9.00 25.89 8.53
C THR A 842 -10.25 25.30 7.89
N LEU A 843 -10.98 26.09 7.09
CA LEU A 843 -12.16 25.61 6.38
C LEU A 843 -11.81 24.60 5.27
N PHE A 844 -10.73 24.88 4.53
CA PHE A 844 -10.25 24.03 3.43
C PHE A 844 -9.59 22.75 3.93
N SER A 845 -9.20 22.70 5.20
CA SER A 845 -8.69 21.48 5.83
C SER A 845 -9.67 20.32 5.70
N VAL A 846 -10.99 20.54 5.71
CA VAL A 846 -11.99 19.47 5.46
C VAL A 846 -11.74 18.80 4.11
N VAL A 847 -11.47 19.58 3.07
CA VAL A 847 -11.24 19.08 1.72
C VAL A 847 -9.91 18.34 1.65
N SER A 848 -8.81 18.95 2.09
CA SER A 848 -7.48 18.30 2.09
C SER A 848 -7.49 16.99 2.91
N SER A 849 -8.15 17.00 4.07
CA SER A 849 -8.27 15.83 4.95
C SER A 849 -9.07 14.70 4.33
N ALA A 850 -10.20 15.02 3.68
CA ALA A 850 -11.01 14.03 3.00
C ALA A 850 -10.23 13.38 1.84
N VAL A 851 -9.47 14.15 1.06
CA VAL A 851 -8.68 13.59 -0.04
C VAL A 851 -7.50 12.76 0.48
N ASN A 852 -6.80 13.22 1.52
CA ASN A 852 -5.72 12.44 2.14
C ASN A 852 -6.26 11.10 2.68
N THR A 853 -7.46 11.12 3.26
CA THR A 853 -8.13 9.91 3.74
C THR A 853 -8.51 8.97 2.59
N VAL A 854 -9.06 9.50 1.48
CA VAL A 854 -9.38 8.69 0.30
C VAL A 854 -8.13 7.98 -0.24
N ILE A 855 -6.99 8.66 -0.32
CA ILE A 855 -5.74 8.05 -0.79
C ILE A 855 -5.29 6.93 0.14
N VAL A 856 -5.32 7.16 1.45
CA VAL A 856 -4.94 6.16 2.45
C VAL A 856 -5.91 4.96 2.45
N CYS A 857 -7.22 5.20 2.47
CA CYS A 857 -8.22 4.13 2.44
C CYS A 857 -8.18 3.33 1.13
N TYR A 858 -7.87 3.97 -0.01
CA TYR A 858 -7.69 3.27 -1.27
C TYR A 858 -6.38 2.46 -1.31
N ALA A 859 -5.31 2.96 -0.68
CA ALA A 859 -4.08 2.19 -0.48
C ALA A 859 -4.33 0.97 0.42
N GLU A 860 -5.17 1.12 1.43
CA GLU A 860 -5.38 0.10 2.42
C GLU A 860 -6.36 -0.98 1.93
N SER A 861 -7.55 -0.58 1.49
CA SER A 861 -8.63 -1.50 1.12
C SER A 861 -9.45 -1.01 -0.09
N PRO A 862 -8.90 -1.15 -1.32
CA PRO A 862 -9.60 -0.73 -2.54
C PRO A 862 -10.79 -1.62 -2.90
N ASN A 863 -10.88 -2.83 -2.33
CA ASN A 863 -11.99 -3.75 -2.59
C ASN A 863 -13.27 -3.35 -1.89
N GLU A 864 -13.16 -2.90 -0.64
CA GLU A 864 -14.30 -2.41 0.14
C GLU A 864 -14.90 -1.16 -0.52
N PHE A 865 -14.06 -0.34 -1.16
CA PHE A 865 -14.52 0.78 -1.97
C PHE A 865 -15.28 0.35 -3.23
N GLN A 866 -14.79 -0.68 -3.93
CA GLN A 866 -15.51 -1.22 -5.09
C GLN A 866 -16.88 -1.79 -4.70
N ALA A 867 -16.98 -2.42 -3.53
CA ALA A 867 -18.23 -2.99 -3.03
C ALA A 867 -19.23 -1.90 -2.62
N ASN A 868 -18.78 -0.89 -1.88
CA ASN A 868 -19.64 0.15 -1.32
C ASN A 868 -19.96 1.28 -2.32
N HIS A 869 -19.02 1.62 -3.22
CA HIS A 869 -19.09 2.77 -4.13
C HIS A 869 -18.57 2.43 -5.55
N PRO A 870 -19.25 1.52 -6.29
CA PRO A 870 -18.72 0.95 -7.54
C PRO A 870 -18.46 1.98 -8.64
N GLU A 871 -19.34 2.97 -8.82
CA GLU A 871 -19.16 4.02 -9.84
C GLU A 871 -17.93 4.90 -9.56
N LEU A 872 -17.76 5.33 -8.31
CA LEU A 872 -16.61 6.14 -7.91
C LEU A 872 -15.30 5.36 -8.02
N SER A 873 -15.31 4.07 -7.65
CA SER A 873 -14.16 3.18 -7.80
C SER A 873 -13.75 3.01 -9.27
N ASN A 874 -14.71 2.81 -10.18
CA ASN A 874 -14.44 2.70 -11.61
C ASN A 874 -13.84 3.99 -12.18
N ASN A 875 -14.39 5.16 -11.79
CA ASN A 875 -13.88 6.47 -12.21
C ASN A 875 -12.46 6.72 -11.70
N MET A 876 -12.16 6.38 -10.43
CA MET A 876 -10.80 6.44 -9.89
C MET A 876 -9.86 5.52 -10.67
N ARG A 877 -10.20 4.23 -10.83
CA ARG A 877 -9.36 3.28 -11.59
C ARG A 877 -9.06 3.75 -13.02
N ALA A 878 -10.04 4.35 -13.70
CA ALA A 878 -9.87 4.90 -15.04
C ALA A 878 -8.91 6.10 -15.06
N ALA A 879 -9.08 7.04 -14.13
CA ALA A 879 -8.20 8.21 -14.01
C ALA A 879 -6.76 7.83 -13.63
N TRP A 880 -6.60 6.82 -12.76
CA TRP A 880 -5.31 6.32 -12.30
C TRP A 880 -4.57 5.61 -13.44
N ARG A 881 -5.23 4.72 -14.19
CA ARG A 881 -4.67 4.06 -15.39
C ARG A 881 -4.21 5.05 -16.46
N ARG A 882 -4.94 6.15 -16.64
CA ARG A 882 -4.55 7.22 -17.58
C ARG A 882 -3.27 7.94 -17.15
N THR A 883 -3.04 8.06 -15.85
CA THR A 883 -1.95 8.85 -15.27
C THR A 883 -0.67 8.03 -15.06
N TRP A 884 -0.80 6.74 -14.73
CA TRP A 884 0.32 5.79 -14.61
C TRP A 884 0.00 4.48 -15.33
N PRO A 885 0.03 4.45 -16.66
CA PRO A 885 -0.31 3.26 -17.44
C PRO A 885 0.64 2.07 -17.16
N ASN A 886 1.91 2.35 -16.82
CA ASN A 886 2.93 1.32 -16.57
C ASN A 886 2.86 0.72 -15.15
N GLU A 887 2.28 1.42 -14.17
CA GLU A 887 2.21 0.96 -12.77
C GLU A 887 0.89 0.22 -12.47
N PHE A 888 -0.15 0.40 -13.30
CA PHE A 888 -1.49 -0.18 -13.12
C PHE A 888 -1.94 -1.12 -14.24
N ASN A 889 -1.02 -1.62 -15.06
CA ASN A 889 -1.26 -2.67 -16.06
C ASN A 889 -1.00 -4.07 -15.46
N TYR A 890 -1.84 -4.53 -14.53
CA TYR A 890 -1.87 -5.92 -14.07
C TYR A 890 -3.30 -6.36 -13.76
#